data_AF-A0A9Q0L6L8-F1
#
_entry.id   AF-A0A9Q0L6L8-F1
#
_cell.length_a   1.000
_cell.length_b   1.000
_cell.length_c   1.000
_cell.angle_alpha   90.00
_cell.angle_beta   90.00
_cell.angle_gamma   90.00
#
_symmetry.space_group_name_H-M   'P 1'
#
loop_
_entity.id
_entity.type
_entity.pdbx_description
1 polymer ?
#
loop_
_entity_poly.entity_id
_entity_poly.type
_entity_poly.pdbx_seq_one_letter_code
_entity_poly.pdbx_strand_id
1 'polypeptide(L)'
;MNTRTIMNQNERPSNILRNRNGNGNGNGNGNGNGNQNKKKRSTNMEKPIRKKVTIKKPRKKEGNKPRQSEIERSKPKRMLKAKPTRQSEVVPKRKTQARKSSVFVNPNQSKQMDDPRPIRDKQYQEKQIRNIIRYLSNHSYSKTVTTKMLKEPTAKDFASILEFLYQQIDPLFTFGTKWENDVPLIFKRLKYPFIINKSSLHAVGSPHAWPSLLAALAWLVELLTYDEQVSQPNSGAVLDGEPTLDLQDATIEPQANELAFFEYLTKIYQCFMSGEDEQFQNLEKELEDEFSQKNQFVLKEIEELNEQISQLQNHIQSSESAFSNMQQLEGQKKQMQEEIFDLQKETNNVTFQNSNLENYCVKLQQENQLLNTEYQRVLQSKAQLQEEIGSQNISVEDHQRMMIRKKQMEESIATVEKHKQEIKKKTWDLEINVSNKMDELEKLLSEYHQSAMTLRLIPSGAKNNTDGINYQLSINRDYNSNQVSLKDIDDSTEHTFSKQNQNSLQNGISLLSDNLPQIKQGLTNLAEYFNRNSQQIQNDITQLREKQNHLDSQINEKKTHIFQLQNENDKNEQQYNKFKEELFFYHQELENQQKALQDEISQIQKDGSSRILQKQNQLQSLTDEFNRFIQKSQEEQSIWQKDLFPILEDLTNLKLYISKQLKDLQNYAQQIFDQAKLDSEFNSKMNLN
;
A
#
# COMPACT_ATOMS: atom_id res chain seq x y z
N MET A 1 46.98 11.33 39.62
CA MET A 1 47.00 11.46 41.10
C MET A 1 45.97 10.50 41.69
N ASN A 2 46.11 10.16 42.97
CA ASN A 2 45.15 9.40 43.80
C ASN A 2 44.82 7.97 43.33
N THR A 3 45.81 7.11 43.58
CA THR A 3 45.69 5.66 43.83
C THR A 3 44.50 5.24 44.68
N ARG A 4 43.95 4.04 44.43
CA ARG A 4 43.47 3.15 45.50
C ARG A 4 43.66 1.68 45.10
N THR A 5 44.38 0.93 45.93
CA THR A 5 44.86 -0.42 45.63
C THR A 5 44.57 -1.37 46.80
N ILE A 6 43.81 -2.44 46.53
CA ILE A 6 43.67 -3.66 47.36
C ILE A 6 43.46 -4.78 46.32
N MET A 7 44.34 -5.75 46.03
CA MET A 7 45.34 -6.55 46.78
C MET A 7 44.76 -7.62 47.72
N ASN A 8 44.42 -8.78 47.14
CA ASN A 8 44.97 -10.13 47.45
C ASN A 8 44.45 -11.11 46.36
N GLN A 9 45.15 -12.12 45.80
CA GLN A 9 46.24 -13.04 46.24
C GLN A 9 45.77 -14.18 47.19
N ASN A 10 46.18 -15.46 47.12
CA ASN A 10 46.93 -16.35 46.17
C ASN A 10 46.56 -17.83 46.59
N GLU A 11 46.81 -18.97 45.92
CA GLU A 11 47.40 -19.40 44.62
C GLU A 11 46.87 -20.82 44.24
N ARG A 12 47.05 -21.38 43.02
CA ARG A 12 48.06 -22.40 42.55
C ARG A 12 48.51 -23.51 43.54
N PRO A 13 49.01 -24.69 43.06
CA PRO A 13 48.72 -25.41 41.79
C PRO A 13 48.62 -26.96 41.89
N SER A 14 48.21 -27.58 40.77
CA SER A 14 48.61 -28.93 40.26
C SER A 14 48.48 -30.20 41.10
N ASN A 15 47.81 -31.23 40.54
CA ASN A 15 48.46 -32.54 40.37
C ASN A 15 47.87 -33.39 39.22
N ILE A 16 48.63 -34.42 38.80
CA ILE A 16 48.35 -35.31 37.67
C ILE A 16 47.74 -36.63 38.16
N LEU A 17 46.82 -37.25 37.40
CA LEU A 17 46.64 -38.71 37.41
C LEU A 17 46.04 -39.28 36.11
N ARG A 18 46.49 -40.48 35.72
CA ARG A 18 45.96 -41.28 34.59
C ARG A 18 45.03 -42.37 35.11
N ASN A 19 43.90 -42.58 34.43
CA ASN A 19 43.38 -43.90 33.98
C ASN A 19 42.10 -43.61 33.16
N ARG A 20 41.79 -44.22 32.00
CA ARG A 20 42.08 -45.55 31.40
C ARG A 20 41.21 -46.68 31.95
N ASN A 21 40.67 -47.48 31.01
CA ASN A 21 39.62 -48.50 31.12
C ASN A 21 38.18 -47.94 31.06
N GLY A 22 37.24 -48.57 30.36
CA GLY A 22 37.40 -49.70 29.43
C GLY A 22 36.11 -50.47 29.14
N ASN A 23 36.00 -51.04 27.93
CA ASN A 23 34.92 -51.89 27.41
C ASN A 23 33.52 -51.23 27.29
N GLY A 24 32.65 -51.65 26.36
CA GLY A 24 32.88 -52.57 25.22
C GLY A 24 31.61 -53.27 24.73
N ASN A 25 31.50 -53.47 23.41
CA ASN A 25 30.46 -54.23 22.67
C ASN A 25 29.00 -53.72 22.79
N GLY A 26 28.10 -53.99 21.84
CA GLY A 26 28.28 -54.58 20.51
C GLY A 26 27.11 -55.50 20.10
N ASN A 27 26.56 -55.30 18.89
CA ASN A 27 25.44 -56.05 18.27
C ASN A 27 24.08 -55.93 19.02
N GLY A 28 22.91 -56.24 18.43
CA GLY A 28 22.59 -56.58 17.03
C GLY A 28 21.45 -57.61 16.93
N ASN A 29 20.54 -57.46 15.97
CA ASN A 29 19.26 -58.21 15.80
C ASN A 29 18.24 -58.02 16.95
N GLY A 30 16.94 -58.32 16.80
CA GLY A 30 16.16 -58.60 15.58
C GLY A 30 14.90 -59.48 15.84
N ASN A 31 13.78 -59.15 15.17
CA ASN A 31 12.48 -59.89 15.10
C ASN A 31 11.61 -60.06 16.37
N GLY A 32 10.28 -59.99 16.18
CA GLY A 32 9.33 -60.85 16.93
C GLY A 32 7.91 -60.32 17.21
N ASN A 33 6.90 -60.88 16.52
CA ASN A 33 5.45 -60.87 16.85
C ASN A 33 4.67 -59.53 16.81
N GLY A 34 3.36 -59.51 16.55
CA GLY A 34 2.48 -60.60 16.12
C GLY A 34 0.97 -60.25 16.12
N ASN A 35 0.17 -60.98 15.33
CA ASN A 35 -1.29 -60.87 15.11
C ASN A 35 -1.81 -59.55 14.49
N GLN A 36 -2.50 -59.54 13.35
CA GLN A 36 -3.69 -60.29 12.87
C GLN A 36 -5.04 -59.77 13.42
N ASN A 37 -5.81 -59.11 12.55
CA ASN A 37 -7.06 -59.73 12.09
C ASN A 37 -7.44 -59.30 10.66
N LYS A 38 -8.25 -60.09 9.96
CA LYS A 38 -8.70 -59.86 8.57
C LYS A 38 -10.22 -59.94 8.49
N LYS A 39 -10.84 -59.15 7.62
CA LYS A 39 -12.00 -59.61 6.83
C LYS A 39 -12.08 -58.88 5.49
N LYS A 40 -12.06 -59.65 4.40
CA LYS A 40 -12.31 -59.19 3.03
C LYS A 40 -13.79 -59.38 2.70
N ARG A 41 -14.35 -58.57 1.80
CA ARG A 41 -15.09 -59.11 0.64
C ARG A 41 -15.19 -58.09 -0.51
N SER A 42 -14.87 -58.59 -1.69
CA SER A 42 -15.29 -58.09 -3.01
C SER A 42 -16.67 -58.69 -3.34
N THR A 43 -17.38 -58.46 -4.46
CA THR A 43 -17.17 -57.76 -5.75
C THR A 43 -18.55 -57.20 -6.21
N ASN A 44 -18.60 -56.23 -7.14
CA ASN A 44 -19.21 -56.41 -8.48
C ASN A 44 -19.25 -55.11 -9.32
N MET A 45 -19.37 -55.31 -10.63
CA MET A 45 -19.73 -54.29 -11.63
C MET A 45 -21.25 -54.08 -11.64
N GLU A 46 -21.74 -52.86 -11.90
CA GLU A 46 -22.90 -52.65 -12.79
C GLU A 46 -23.08 -51.18 -13.25
N LYS A 47 -23.46 -51.05 -14.52
CA LYS A 47 -24.15 -49.94 -15.21
C LYS A 47 -25.27 -50.62 -16.02
N PRO A 48 -26.37 -49.98 -16.46
CA PRO A 48 -26.61 -48.53 -16.65
C PRO A 48 -27.94 -48.05 -15.95
N ILE A 49 -28.55 -46.87 -16.18
CA ILE A 49 -29.38 -46.45 -17.36
C ILE A 49 -29.73 -44.93 -17.26
N ARG A 50 -29.92 -44.28 -18.42
CA ARG A 50 -30.41 -42.88 -18.57
C ARG A 50 -31.89 -42.71 -18.18
N LYS A 51 -32.27 -41.50 -17.73
CA LYS A 51 -33.49 -40.82 -18.22
C LYS A 51 -33.34 -39.28 -18.14
N LYS A 52 -33.95 -38.58 -19.11
CA LYS A 52 -34.04 -37.10 -19.19
C LYS A 52 -35.33 -36.61 -18.50
N VAL A 53 -35.50 -35.29 -18.33
CA VAL A 53 -36.65 -34.47 -18.80
C VAL A 53 -36.94 -33.23 -17.90
N THR A 54 -36.45 -32.07 -18.36
CA THR A 54 -37.03 -30.70 -18.37
C THR A 54 -37.68 -30.01 -17.15
N ILE A 55 -37.18 -28.79 -16.88
CA ILE A 55 -37.90 -27.49 -16.83
C ILE A 55 -39.06 -27.30 -15.82
N LYS A 56 -38.90 -26.28 -14.93
CA LYS A 56 -39.89 -25.18 -14.72
C LYS A 56 -39.32 -24.01 -13.90
N LYS A 57 -39.45 -22.77 -14.41
CA LYS A 57 -39.57 -21.54 -13.59
C LYS A 57 -41.04 -21.42 -13.15
N PRO A 58 -41.38 -20.76 -12.02
CA PRO A 58 -41.83 -19.36 -12.14
C PRO A 58 -41.62 -18.41 -10.93
N ARG A 59 -41.54 -17.11 -11.27
CA ARG A 59 -41.98 -15.87 -10.57
C ARG A 59 -42.19 -15.81 -9.03
N LYS A 60 -41.53 -14.80 -8.43
CA LYS A 60 -42.01 -13.74 -7.49
C LYS A 60 -43.23 -14.02 -6.58
N LYS A 61 -43.05 -13.78 -5.26
CA LYS A 61 -43.73 -12.69 -4.52
C LYS A 61 -43.18 -12.46 -3.08
N GLU A 62 -43.33 -11.22 -2.61
CA GLU A 62 -43.50 -10.68 -1.23
C GLU A 62 -42.88 -11.36 0.03
N GLY A 63 -42.38 -10.53 0.97
CA GLY A 63 -42.28 -10.93 2.39
C GLY A 63 -41.17 -10.29 3.25
N ASN A 64 -41.43 -9.12 3.84
CA ASN A 64 -40.86 -8.53 5.07
C ASN A 64 -39.41 -8.82 5.55
N LYS A 65 -38.64 -7.74 5.73
CA LYS A 65 -37.47 -7.68 6.64
C LYS A 65 -37.90 -7.75 8.12
N PRO A 66 -37.04 -8.22 9.03
CA PRO A 66 -36.89 -7.63 10.36
C PRO A 66 -35.60 -6.77 10.48
N ARG A 67 -35.56 -5.96 11.55
CA ARG A 67 -34.62 -4.85 11.77
C ARG A 67 -33.15 -5.25 11.97
N GLN A 68 -32.25 -4.37 11.55
CA GLN A 68 -30.89 -4.25 12.08
C GLN A 68 -30.85 -3.27 13.26
N SER A 69 -29.81 -3.42 14.09
CA SER A 69 -29.38 -2.50 15.15
C SER A 69 -27.89 -2.77 15.41
N GLU A 70 -27.03 -1.83 15.78
CA GLU A 70 -27.06 -0.36 15.76
C GLU A 70 -25.61 0.09 16.01
N ILE A 71 -25.13 1.20 15.43
CA ILE A 71 -23.78 1.72 15.71
C ILE A 71 -23.90 3.20 16.09
N GLU A 72 -23.65 3.48 17.36
CA GLU A 72 -23.57 4.84 17.90
C GLU A 72 -22.30 5.56 17.43
N ARG A 73 -22.37 6.91 17.33
CA ARG A 73 -21.27 7.81 17.75
C ARG A 73 -21.67 9.30 17.76
N SER A 74 -22.18 9.78 18.92
CA SER A 74 -21.74 11.04 19.58
C SER A 74 -21.94 12.42 18.86
N LYS A 75 -22.17 13.60 19.45
CA LYS A 75 -22.08 14.15 20.85
C LYS A 75 -23.30 15.09 21.16
N PRO A 76 -23.26 16.23 21.91
CA PRO A 76 -23.98 16.26 23.21
C PRO A 76 -24.78 17.54 23.59
N LYS A 77 -25.62 17.46 24.65
CA LYS A 77 -26.19 18.59 25.46
C LYS A 77 -27.14 19.53 24.67
N ARG A 78 -28.11 20.30 25.20
CA ARG A 78 -28.82 20.56 26.50
C ARG A 78 -30.26 20.97 26.07
N MET A 79 -31.36 20.97 26.85
CA MET A 79 -31.62 20.79 28.29
C MET A 79 -33.07 20.24 28.50
N LEU A 80 -33.46 20.00 29.75
CA LEU A 80 -34.87 19.79 30.19
C LEU A 80 -35.64 21.15 30.20
N LYS A 81 -36.97 21.31 30.31
CA LYS A 81 -38.02 20.50 31.00
C LYS A 81 -39.46 20.97 30.62
N ALA A 82 -40.45 20.10 30.80
CA ALA A 82 -41.89 20.35 31.14
C ALA A 82 -42.81 21.33 30.34
N LYS A 83 -43.91 20.77 29.80
CA LYS A 83 -45.31 21.31 29.88
C LYS A 83 -45.98 20.77 31.18
N PRO A 84 -47.23 21.09 31.59
CA PRO A 84 -48.30 21.97 31.03
C PRO A 84 -48.62 23.15 32.01
N THR A 85 -49.75 23.90 32.08
CA THR A 85 -51.21 23.62 31.90
C THR A 85 -52.04 24.91 31.70
N ARG A 86 -53.32 24.75 31.30
CA ARG A 86 -54.35 25.80 31.10
C ARG A 86 -54.65 26.67 32.33
N GLN A 87 -55.05 27.92 32.09
CA GLN A 87 -56.33 28.49 32.58
C GLN A 87 -56.85 29.59 31.60
N SER A 88 -57.95 30.28 31.90
CA SER A 88 -58.87 30.88 30.91
C SER A 88 -59.28 32.35 31.16
N GLU A 89 -60.28 32.85 30.40
CA GLU A 89 -60.90 34.20 30.43
C GLU A 89 -60.13 35.29 29.65
N VAL A 90 -60.72 36.38 29.10
CA VAL A 90 -62.07 37.00 29.16
C VAL A 90 -62.60 37.32 27.73
N VAL A 91 -63.91 37.58 27.54
CA VAL A 91 -64.53 37.96 26.24
C VAL A 91 -65.39 39.23 26.32
N PRO A 92 -65.17 40.23 25.45
CA PRO A 92 -66.26 40.85 24.65
C PRO A 92 -65.82 41.31 23.24
N LYS A 93 -66.66 41.65 22.23
CA LYS A 93 -68.05 41.29 21.83
C LYS A 93 -68.24 41.76 20.35
N ARG A 94 -68.86 40.92 19.51
CA ARG A 94 -69.43 41.15 18.15
C ARG A 94 -69.46 42.58 17.54
N LYS A 95 -69.11 42.65 16.25
CA LYS A 95 -70.04 43.10 15.17
C LYS A 95 -70.12 42.01 14.08
N THR A 96 -71.08 42.09 13.16
CA THR A 96 -71.50 41.00 12.26
C THR A 96 -71.75 41.48 10.83
N GLN A 97 -71.81 40.52 9.87
CA GLN A 97 -72.01 40.70 8.42
C GLN A 97 -70.75 41.22 7.68
N ALA A 98 -70.51 40.91 6.40
CA ALA A 98 -71.35 40.19 5.41
C ALA A 98 -70.68 38.90 4.84
N ARG A 99 -71.33 38.26 3.87
CA ARG A 99 -70.95 36.94 3.32
C ARG A 99 -69.82 37.00 2.28
N LYS A 100 -69.07 35.90 2.15
CA LYS A 100 -68.22 35.63 0.99
C LYS A 100 -69.07 35.29 -0.23
N SER A 101 -68.74 35.86 -1.39
CA SER A 101 -69.14 35.36 -2.70
C SER A 101 -67.91 35.28 -3.61
N SER A 102 -67.38 34.06 -3.71
CA SER A 102 -67.04 33.39 -4.98
C SER A 102 -66.36 34.24 -6.06
N VAL A 103 -65.04 34.11 -6.14
CA VAL A 103 -64.23 34.53 -7.28
C VAL A 103 -64.72 33.81 -8.54
N PHE A 104 -65.24 34.56 -9.52
CA PHE A 104 -65.58 34.06 -10.85
C PHE A 104 -64.62 34.69 -11.88
N VAL A 105 -63.42 34.11 -12.00
CA VAL A 105 -62.44 34.56 -13.01
C VAL A 105 -62.90 34.10 -14.38
N ASN A 106 -63.19 35.06 -15.25
CA ASN A 106 -63.54 34.81 -16.64
C ASN A 106 -62.24 34.60 -17.45
N PRO A 107 -61.93 33.40 -17.99
CA PRO A 107 -60.57 33.09 -18.47
C PRO A 107 -60.06 33.92 -19.66
N ASN A 108 -60.96 34.57 -20.40
CA ASN A 108 -60.67 35.22 -21.68
C ASN A 108 -60.37 36.73 -21.57
N GLN A 109 -60.02 37.23 -20.38
CA GLN A 109 -59.38 38.55 -20.24
C GLN A 109 -57.91 38.36 -19.86
N SER A 110 -57.04 38.36 -20.87
CA SER A 110 -55.63 38.61 -20.65
C SER A 110 -55.47 39.97 -19.97
N LYS A 111 -54.82 40.01 -18.80
CA LYS A 111 -54.27 41.26 -18.28
C LYS A 111 -53.30 41.77 -19.33
N GLN A 112 -53.61 42.90 -19.96
CA GLN A 112 -52.60 43.66 -20.68
C GLN A 112 -51.52 44.01 -19.64
N MET A 113 -50.28 43.63 -19.91
CA MET A 113 -49.16 44.13 -19.10
C MET A 113 -49.00 45.60 -19.41
N ASP A 114 -49.09 46.44 -18.38
CA ASP A 114 -48.71 47.85 -18.51
C ASP A 114 -47.26 47.95 -18.97
N ASP A 115 -46.97 48.86 -19.90
CA ASP A 115 -45.63 49.06 -20.44
C ASP A 115 -44.70 49.55 -19.31
N PRO A 116 -43.66 48.79 -18.92
CA PRO A 116 -42.78 49.15 -17.81
C PRO A 116 -41.80 50.27 -18.19
N ARG A 117 -41.73 50.64 -19.48
CA ARG A 117 -40.87 51.73 -19.94
C ARG A 117 -41.53 53.06 -19.59
N PRO A 118 -40.78 54.10 -19.16
CA PRO A 118 -41.34 55.39 -18.78
C PRO A 118 -41.71 56.22 -20.02
N ILE A 119 -42.58 55.71 -20.91
CA ILE A 119 -42.89 56.28 -22.22
C ILE A 119 -43.46 57.70 -22.14
N ARG A 120 -44.04 58.10 -21.00
CA ARG A 120 -44.57 59.47 -20.76
C ARG A 120 -43.52 60.46 -20.22
N ASP A 121 -42.34 60.01 -19.84
CA ASP A 121 -41.26 60.91 -19.44
C ASP A 121 -40.59 61.56 -20.65
N LYS A 122 -40.37 62.88 -20.57
CA LYS A 122 -39.72 63.67 -21.60
C LYS A 122 -38.23 63.33 -21.74
N GLN A 123 -37.53 62.98 -20.66
CA GLN A 123 -36.10 62.64 -20.75
C GLN A 123 -35.91 61.29 -21.46
N TYR A 124 -36.75 60.30 -21.16
CA TYR A 124 -36.82 59.03 -21.88
C TYR A 124 -37.16 59.23 -23.36
N GLN A 125 -38.21 60.01 -23.69
CA GLN A 125 -38.57 60.30 -25.08
C GLN A 125 -37.41 60.95 -25.85
N GLU A 126 -36.74 61.95 -25.28
CA GLU A 126 -35.60 62.59 -25.94
C GLU A 126 -34.38 61.67 -26.08
N LYS A 127 -34.15 60.76 -25.13
CA LYS A 127 -33.12 59.71 -25.27
C LYS A 127 -33.43 58.83 -26.49
N GLN A 128 -34.66 58.34 -26.61
CA GLN A 128 -35.03 57.44 -27.71
C GLN A 128 -35.10 58.15 -29.07
N ILE A 129 -35.51 59.42 -29.13
CA ILE A 129 -35.39 60.23 -30.35
C ILE A 129 -33.92 60.34 -30.78
N ARG A 130 -32.98 60.58 -29.86
CA ARG A 130 -31.53 60.61 -30.18
C ARG A 130 -30.99 59.26 -30.64
N ASN A 131 -31.44 58.15 -30.04
CA ASN A 131 -31.05 56.80 -30.45
C ASN A 131 -31.52 56.48 -31.88
N ILE A 132 -32.80 56.72 -32.19
CA ILE A 132 -33.36 56.50 -33.53
C ILE A 132 -32.65 57.36 -34.58
N ILE A 133 -32.38 58.64 -34.28
CA ILE A 133 -31.63 59.52 -35.20
C ILE A 133 -30.22 58.99 -35.47
N ARG A 134 -29.50 58.54 -34.45
CA ARG A 134 -28.16 57.94 -34.62
C ARG A 134 -28.24 56.72 -35.55
N TYR A 135 -29.19 55.83 -35.31
CA TYR A 135 -29.35 54.62 -36.12
C TYR A 135 -29.64 54.93 -37.60
N LEU A 136 -30.66 55.76 -37.86
CA LEU A 136 -31.02 56.18 -39.22
C LEU A 136 -29.86 56.91 -39.94
N SER A 137 -29.04 57.67 -39.20
CA SER A 137 -27.84 58.33 -39.75
C SER A 137 -26.73 57.33 -40.08
N ASN A 138 -26.50 56.34 -39.21
CA ASN A 138 -25.48 55.31 -39.40
C ASN A 138 -25.77 54.35 -40.57
N HIS A 139 -27.03 54.23 -41.00
CA HIS A 139 -27.44 53.32 -42.08
C HIS A 139 -27.91 54.05 -43.35
N SER A 140 -27.44 55.29 -43.56
CA SER A 140 -27.65 56.04 -44.80
C SER A 140 -29.13 56.30 -45.16
N TYR A 141 -30.00 56.55 -44.17
CA TYR A 141 -31.40 56.81 -44.42
C TYR A 141 -31.62 58.02 -45.34
N SER A 142 -32.34 57.81 -46.45
CA SER A 142 -32.44 58.76 -47.57
C SER A 142 -33.09 60.12 -47.25
N LYS A 143 -33.85 60.24 -46.15
CA LYS A 143 -34.59 61.47 -45.80
C LYS A 143 -33.94 62.18 -44.59
N THR A 144 -33.88 63.50 -44.62
CA THR A 144 -33.23 64.31 -43.57
C THR A 144 -34.01 64.29 -42.24
N VAL A 145 -33.61 63.46 -41.28
CA VAL A 145 -34.28 63.36 -39.98
C VAL A 145 -33.72 64.37 -38.99
N THR A 146 -34.60 65.24 -38.47
CA THR A 146 -34.24 66.26 -37.47
C THR A 146 -34.90 65.98 -36.11
N THR A 147 -34.27 66.35 -35.01
CA THR A 147 -34.83 66.22 -33.64
C THR A 147 -36.20 66.88 -33.44
N LYS A 148 -36.53 67.92 -34.23
CA LYS A 148 -37.85 68.56 -34.26
C LYS A 148 -38.92 67.67 -34.95
N MET A 149 -38.58 67.07 -36.09
CA MET A 149 -39.44 66.17 -36.86
C MET A 149 -39.87 64.94 -36.03
N LEU A 150 -38.95 64.35 -35.27
CA LEU A 150 -39.26 63.22 -34.37
C LEU A 150 -39.91 63.62 -33.02
N LYS A 151 -40.18 64.90 -32.77
CA LYS A 151 -41.04 65.31 -31.64
C LYS A 151 -42.52 65.32 -32.01
N GLU A 152 -42.86 65.68 -33.25
CA GLU A 152 -44.23 65.71 -33.78
C GLU A 152 -44.25 65.21 -35.25
N PRO A 153 -44.03 63.91 -35.50
CA PRO A 153 -43.89 63.38 -36.87
C PRO A 153 -45.22 63.27 -37.60
N THR A 154 -45.21 63.46 -38.92
CA THR A 154 -46.39 63.15 -39.75
C THR A 154 -46.55 61.63 -39.95
N ALA A 155 -47.76 61.21 -40.32
CA ALA A 155 -48.02 59.81 -40.66
C ALA A 155 -47.12 59.28 -41.80
N LYS A 156 -46.78 60.14 -42.79
CA LYS A 156 -45.88 59.79 -43.89
C LYS A 156 -44.45 59.58 -43.41
N ASP A 157 -43.98 60.40 -42.46
CA ASP A 157 -42.63 60.29 -41.90
C ASP A 157 -42.49 59.02 -41.08
N PHE A 158 -43.47 58.72 -40.22
CA PHE A 158 -43.50 57.50 -39.43
C PHE A 158 -43.51 56.25 -40.31
N ALA A 159 -44.37 56.20 -41.33
CA ALA A 159 -44.38 55.11 -42.30
C ALA A 159 -43.02 54.98 -43.00
N SER A 160 -42.45 56.09 -43.49
CA SER A 160 -41.16 56.10 -44.18
C SER A 160 -39.97 55.69 -43.31
N ILE A 161 -40.04 55.91 -41.99
CA ILE A 161 -39.00 55.50 -41.04
C ILE A 161 -39.17 54.01 -40.72
N LEU A 162 -40.40 53.57 -40.44
CA LEU A 162 -40.69 52.18 -40.11
C LEU A 162 -40.45 51.22 -41.30
N GLU A 163 -40.72 51.67 -42.53
CA GLU A 163 -40.43 50.94 -43.76
C GLU A 163 -38.94 50.65 -43.88
N PHE A 164 -38.11 51.69 -43.74
CA PHE A 164 -36.65 51.57 -43.79
C PHE A 164 -36.07 50.72 -42.64
N LEU A 165 -36.60 50.85 -41.42
CA LEU A 165 -36.18 50.01 -40.31
C LEU A 165 -36.52 48.52 -40.56
N TYR A 166 -37.70 48.24 -41.12
CA TYR A 166 -38.06 46.86 -41.46
C TYR A 166 -37.29 46.33 -42.68
N GLN A 167 -36.86 47.21 -43.61
CA GLN A 167 -35.97 46.86 -44.73
C GLN A 167 -34.58 46.40 -44.29
N GLN A 168 -34.16 46.64 -43.04
CA GLN A 168 -32.94 46.04 -42.49
C GLN A 168 -33.12 44.54 -42.17
N ILE A 169 -34.37 44.07 -42.03
CA ILE A 169 -34.73 42.66 -41.80
C ILE A 169 -35.11 41.97 -43.12
N ASP A 170 -35.83 42.68 -43.99
CA ASP A 170 -36.32 42.20 -45.28
C ASP A 170 -36.03 43.26 -46.37
N PRO A 171 -34.89 43.16 -47.08
CA PRO A 171 -34.48 44.15 -48.08
C PRO A 171 -35.45 44.35 -49.26
N LEU A 172 -36.44 43.46 -49.44
CA LEU A 172 -37.45 43.55 -50.48
C LEU A 172 -38.80 44.10 -49.96
N PHE A 173 -38.89 44.47 -48.68
CA PHE A 173 -40.11 44.96 -48.08
C PHE A 173 -40.54 46.34 -48.58
N THR A 174 -41.82 46.49 -48.90
CA THR A 174 -42.52 47.77 -49.13
C THR A 174 -43.93 47.71 -48.55
N PHE A 175 -44.45 48.82 -48.02
CA PHE A 175 -45.82 48.85 -47.49
C PHE A 175 -46.91 48.68 -48.55
N GLY A 176 -48.02 48.05 -48.17
CA GLY A 176 -49.22 47.98 -49.00
C GLY A 176 -49.98 49.30 -49.05
N THR A 177 -51.03 49.36 -49.88
CA THR A 177 -51.87 50.57 -50.11
C THR A 177 -52.55 51.11 -48.84
N LYS A 178 -52.51 50.38 -47.72
CA LYS A 178 -53.08 50.75 -46.41
C LYS A 178 -52.13 50.31 -45.28
N TRP A 179 -50.94 50.89 -45.26
CA TRP A 179 -49.86 50.64 -44.28
C TRP A 179 -50.34 50.57 -42.81
N GLU A 180 -51.42 51.26 -42.43
CA GLU A 180 -51.98 51.22 -41.07
C GLU A 180 -52.61 49.86 -40.69
N ASN A 181 -52.86 48.99 -41.67
CA ASN A 181 -53.22 47.58 -41.45
C ASN A 181 -51.97 46.71 -41.20
N ASP A 182 -50.86 47.06 -41.85
CA ASP A 182 -49.66 46.22 -41.93
C ASP A 182 -48.79 46.41 -40.68
N VAL A 183 -48.71 47.63 -40.15
CA VAL A 183 -47.92 47.95 -38.94
C VAL A 183 -48.28 47.09 -37.73
N PRO A 184 -49.57 46.92 -37.32
CA PRO A 184 -49.92 46.02 -36.23
C PRO A 184 -49.58 44.54 -36.51
N LEU A 185 -49.57 44.12 -37.78
CA LEU A 185 -49.18 42.76 -38.18
C LEU A 185 -47.67 42.56 -38.11
N ILE A 186 -46.88 43.55 -38.54
CA ILE A 186 -45.41 43.57 -38.47
C ILE A 186 -44.94 43.42 -37.02
N PHE A 187 -45.37 44.32 -36.12
CA PHE A 187 -44.96 44.25 -34.72
C PHE A 187 -45.46 42.96 -34.03
N LYS A 188 -46.62 42.41 -34.43
CA LYS A 188 -47.10 41.10 -33.95
C LYS A 188 -46.26 39.92 -34.47
N ARG A 189 -45.73 39.97 -35.69
CA ARG A 189 -44.79 38.96 -36.24
C ARG A 189 -43.48 38.99 -35.47
N LEU A 190 -42.92 40.19 -35.27
CA LEU A 190 -41.71 40.47 -34.48
C LEU A 190 -41.88 40.26 -32.96
N LYS A 191 -43.03 39.74 -32.50
CA LYS A 191 -43.33 39.45 -31.07
C LYS A 191 -43.28 40.65 -30.12
N TYR A 192 -43.49 41.87 -30.63
CA TYR A 192 -43.57 43.08 -29.81
C TYR A 192 -44.67 42.93 -28.74
N PRO A 193 -44.36 43.12 -27.43
CA PRO A 193 -45.27 42.75 -26.35
C PRO A 193 -46.48 43.69 -26.15
N PHE A 194 -46.52 44.85 -26.82
CA PHE A 194 -47.56 45.86 -26.63
C PHE A 194 -48.42 46.05 -27.88
N ILE A 195 -49.74 46.22 -27.70
CA ILE A 195 -50.68 46.31 -28.82
C ILE A 195 -50.63 47.71 -29.45
N ILE A 196 -50.24 47.77 -30.72
CA ILE A 196 -50.33 48.99 -31.54
C ILE A 196 -51.75 49.08 -32.12
N ASN A 197 -52.52 50.05 -31.62
CA ASN A 197 -53.89 50.29 -32.07
C ASN A 197 -53.90 51.07 -33.40
N LYS A 198 -54.66 50.59 -34.39
CA LYS A 198 -54.81 51.26 -35.70
C LYS A 198 -55.24 52.73 -35.60
N SER A 199 -56.04 53.09 -34.61
CA SER A 199 -56.47 54.48 -34.35
C SER A 199 -55.30 55.42 -33.99
N SER A 200 -54.22 54.92 -33.39
CA SER A 200 -53.01 55.73 -33.12
C SER A 200 -52.20 56.01 -34.39
N LEU A 201 -52.26 55.12 -35.39
CA LEU A 201 -51.55 55.27 -36.66
C LEU A 201 -52.17 56.34 -37.58
N HIS A 202 -53.47 56.62 -37.43
CA HIS A 202 -54.13 57.73 -38.12
C HIS A 202 -53.77 59.11 -37.54
N ALA A 203 -53.15 59.17 -36.35
CA ALA A 203 -52.81 60.41 -35.65
C ALA A 203 -51.46 60.31 -34.93
N VAL A 204 -50.42 59.81 -35.64
CA VAL A 204 -49.12 59.41 -35.07
C VAL A 204 -48.52 60.45 -34.11
N GLY A 205 -48.41 61.71 -34.54
CA GLY A 205 -47.83 62.81 -33.77
C GLY A 205 -48.70 63.34 -32.62
N SER A 206 -49.88 62.76 -32.34
CA SER A 206 -50.74 63.19 -31.23
C SER A 206 -50.05 62.96 -29.88
N PRO A 207 -50.12 63.90 -28.91
CA PRO A 207 -49.48 63.77 -27.59
C PRO A 207 -49.86 62.51 -26.78
N HIS A 208 -50.96 61.84 -27.14
CA HIS A 208 -51.39 60.59 -26.51
C HIS A 208 -51.04 59.32 -27.32
N ALA A 209 -50.74 59.46 -28.62
CA ALA A 209 -50.36 58.37 -29.51
C ALA A 209 -48.83 58.24 -29.64
N TRP A 210 -48.15 59.36 -29.85
CA TRP A 210 -46.72 59.40 -30.15
C TRP A 210 -45.84 58.70 -29.11
N PRO A 211 -46.07 58.83 -27.78
CA PRO A 211 -45.26 58.15 -26.77
C PRO A 211 -45.16 56.63 -26.94
N SER A 212 -46.24 55.97 -27.37
CA SER A 212 -46.27 54.51 -27.56
C SER A 212 -45.66 54.09 -28.89
N LEU A 213 -45.87 54.88 -29.95
CA LEU A 213 -45.33 54.63 -31.29
C LEU A 213 -43.81 54.91 -31.37
N LEU A 214 -43.34 55.97 -30.70
CA LEU A 214 -41.92 56.24 -30.48
C LEU A 214 -41.24 55.08 -29.73
N ALA A 215 -41.89 54.54 -28.69
CA ALA A 215 -41.36 53.40 -27.95
C ALA A 215 -41.38 52.09 -28.75
N ALA A 216 -42.26 51.95 -29.75
CA ALA A 216 -42.24 50.84 -30.71
C ALA A 216 -41.06 50.96 -31.70
N LEU A 217 -40.83 52.16 -32.28
CA LEU A 217 -39.67 52.42 -33.14
C LEU A 217 -38.35 52.26 -32.39
N ALA A 218 -38.26 52.75 -31.16
CA ALA A 218 -37.07 52.63 -30.33
C ALA A 218 -36.73 51.17 -30.04
N TRP A 219 -37.73 50.35 -29.72
CA TRP A 219 -37.56 48.91 -29.53
C TRP A 219 -37.14 48.18 -30.82
N LEU A 220 -37.63 48.60 -31.99
CA LEU A 220 -37.21 48.04 -33.27
C LEU A 220 -35.74 48.38 -33.57
N VAL A 221 -35.31 49.62 -33.29
CA VAL A 221 -33.89 50.02 -33.38
C VAL A 221 -33.02 49.25 -32.38
N GLU A 222 -33.47 49.11 -31.13
CA GLU A 222 -32.76 48.32 -30.10
C GLU A 222 -32.61 46.85 -30.53
N LEU A 223 -33.63 46.26 -31.15
CA LEU A 223 -33.58 44.89 -31.70
C LEU A 223 -32.59 44.75 -32.87
N LEU A 224 -32.61 45.68 -33.82
CA LEU A 224 -31.69 45.67 -34.97
C LEU A 224 -30.23 45.81 -34.51
N THR A 225 -29.95 46.78 -33.64
CA THR A 225 -28.57 46.98 -33.11
C THR A 225 -28.05 45.79 -32.30
N TYR A 226 -28.91 44.91 -31.80
CA TYR A 226 -28.52 43.64 -31.19
C TYR A 226 -28.22 42.58 -32.26
N ASP A 227 -29.04 42.48 -33.30
CA ASP A 227 -28.85 41.57 -34.43
C ASP A 227 -27.53 41.87 -35.18
N GLU A 228 -27.19 43.15 -35.38
CA GLU A 228 -25.90 43.61 -35.91
C GLU A 228 -24.69 43.26 -35.02
N GLN A 229 -24.88 43.18 -33.70
CA GLN A 229 -23.83 42.83 -32.74
C GLN A 229 -23.60 41.31 -32.68
N VAL A 230 -24.67 40.52 -32.79
CA VAL A 230 -24.59 39.05 -32.85
C VAL A 230 -24.10 38.57 -34.23
N SER A 231 -24.44 39.29 -35.31
CA SER A 231 -24.05 38.93 -36.68
C SER A 231 -22.64 39.38 -37.08
N GLN A 232 -21.91 40.11 -36.23
CA GLN A 232 -20.51 40.44 -36.49
C GLN A 232 -19.60 39.24 -36.21
N PRO A 233 -18.75 38.80 -37.16
CA PRO A 233 -18.02 37.54 -37.08
C PRO A 233 -16.75 37.62 -36.22
N ASN A 234 -16.83 38.22 -35.02
CA ASN A 234 -15.72 38.24 -34.07
C ASN A 234 -16.17 38.50 -32.61
N SER A 235 -15.38 38.02 -31.65
CA SER A 235 -15.59 38.16 -30.19
C SER A 235 -16.80 37.40 -29.59
N GLY A 236 -16.85 36.07 -29.77
CA GLY A 236 -17.90 35.21 -29.20
C GLY A 236 -17.44 33.97 -28.42
N ALA A 237 -16.31 33.33 -28.78
CA ALA A 237 -15.86 32.07 -28.15
C ALA A 237 -14.33 31.87 -28.09
N VAL A 238 -13.52 32.84 -28.54
CA VAL A 238 -12.08 32.86 -28.24
C VAL A 238 -11.90 33.60 -26.92
N LEU A 239 -11.51 32.89 -25.86
CA LEU A 239 -11.20 33.50 -24.57
C LEU A 239 -9.77 34.05 -24.61
N ASP A 240 -9.64 35.33 -24.23
CA ASP A 240 -8.39 36.10 -24.31
C ASP A 240 -7.45 35.76 -23.13
N GLY A 241 -6.88 34.56 -23.22
CA GLY A 241 -5.78 34.07 -22.38
C GLY A 241 -4.61 33.60 -23.24
N GLU A 242 -3.45 33.38 -22.61
CA GLU A 242 -2.30 32.78 -23.29
C GLU A 242 -2.66 31.43 -23.94
N PRO A 243 -1.96 31.01 -25.02
CA PRO A 243 -2.10 29.69 -25.61
C PRO A 243 -1.53 28.56 -24.73
N THR A 244 -1.65 28.67 -23.41
CA THR A 244 -1.68 27.53 -22.49
C THR A 244 -3.04 26.84 -22.58
N LEU A 245 -3.39 26.36 -23.78
CA LEU A 245 -4.33 25.27 -23.91
C LEU A 245 -3.63 24.02 -23.40
N ASP A 246 -4.04 23.55 -22.23
CA ASP A 246 -3.59 22.26 -21.69
C ASP A 246 -4.29 21.16 -22.51
N LEU A 247 -3.68 20.80 -23.65
CA LEU A 247 -4.24 19.93 -24.69
C LEU A 247 -4.30 18.47 -24.23
N GLN A 248 -5.25 18.16 -23.34
CA GLN A 248 -5.46 16.82 -22.79
C GLN A 248 -6.90 16.30 -22.93
N ASP A 249 -7.82 17.10 -23.50
CA ASP A 249 -9.23 16.71 -23.68
C ASP A 249 -9.55 16.41 -25.15
N ALA A 250 -9.53 15.12 -25.49
CA ALA A 250 -9.81 14.57 -26.83
C ALA A 250 -11.28 14.73 -27.29
N THR A 251 -12.10 15.50 -26.57
CA THR A 251 -13.49 15.79 -26.95
C THR A 251 -13.65 16.97 -27.93
N ILE A 252 -12.58 17.74 -28.19
CA ILE A 252 -12.62 18.95 -29.04
C ILE A 252 -12.32 18.63 -30.52
N GLU A 253 -11.40 17.71 -30.83
CA GLU A 253 -11.06 17.33 -32.22
C GLU A 253 -12.26 16.90 -33.09
N PRO A 254 -13.26 16.13 -32.58
CA PRO A 254 -14.41 15.74 -33.37
C PRO A 254 -15.17 16.94 -33.96
N GLN A 255 -15.32 18.01 -33.18
CA GLN A 255 -16.06 19.21 -33.61
C GLN A 255 -15.26 20.03 -34.63
N ALA A 256 -13.94 20.12 -34.49
CA ALA A 256 -13.08 20.82 -35.44
C ALA A 256 -13.07 20.12 -36.81
N ASN A 257 -12.97 18.78 -36.82
CA ASN A 257 -12.99 18.00 -38.06
C ASN A 257 -14.40 17.94 -38.68
N GLU A 258 -15.46 17.90 -37.86
CA GLU A 258 -16.85 18.00 -38.34
C GLU A 258 -17.14 19.38 -38.96
N LEU A 259 -16.64 20.47 -38.37
CA LEU A 259 -16.73 21.83 -38.94
C LEU A 259 -16.01 21.94 -40.30
N ALA A 260 -14.77 21.45 -40.40
CA ALA A 260 -14.02 21.44 -41.66
C ALA A 260 -14.75 20.63 -42.75
N PHE A 261 -15.31 19.48 -42.38
CA PHE A 261 -16.12 18.65 -43.28
C PHE A 261 -17.42 19.33 -43.70
N PHE A 262 -18.11 20.07 -42.82
CA PHE A 262 -19.27 20.88 -43.18
C PHE A 262 -18.92 22.06 -44.11
N GLU A 263 -17.77 22.71 -43.94
CA GLU A 263 -17.31 23.76 -44.86
C GLU A 263 -16.99 23.17 -46.25
N TYR A 264 -16.29 22.04 -46.29
CA TYR A 264 -16.04 21.26 -47.51
C TYR A 264 -17.34 20.85 -48.23
N LEU A 265 -18.31 20.29 -47.50
CA LEU A 265 -19.63 19.96 -48.04
C LEU A 265 -20.37 21.19 -48.57
N THR A 266 -20.23 22.35 -47.92
CA THR A 266 -20.86 23.61 -48.35
C THR A 266 -20.25 24.09 -49.68
N LYS A 267 -18.92 24.08 -49.80
CA LYS A 267 -18.20 24.41 -51.04
C LYS A 267 -18.60 23.46 -52.18
N ILE A 268 -18.58 22.14 -51.94
CA ILE A 268 -18.98 21.13 -52.93
C ILE A 268 -20.45 21.28 -53.33
N TYR A 269 -21.36 21.53 -52.39
CA TYR A 269 -22.77 21.72 -52.72
C TYR A 269 -22.98 22.97 -53.60
N GLN A 270 -22.20 24.02 -53.40
CA GLN A 270 -22.19 25.19 -54.27
C GLN A 270 -21.63 24.88 -55.67
N CYS A 271 -20.55 24.12 -55.79
CA CYS A 271 -20.02 23.66 -57.09
C CYS A 271 -21.03 22.75 -57.83
N PHE A 272 -21.67 21.82 -57.12
CA PHE A 272 -22.72 20.93 -57.65
C PHE A 272 -23.94 21.73 -58.16
N MET A 273 -24.41 22.71 -57.39
CA MET A 273 -25.50 23.60 -57.80
C MET A 273 -25.12 24.54 -58.97
N SER A 274 -23.82 24.69 -59.26
CA SER A 274 -23.29 25.45 -60.39
C SER A 274 -22.98 24.57 -61.63
N GLY A 275 -22.88 23.24 -61.46
CA GLY A 275 -22.51 22.28 -62.51
C GLY A 275 -21.00 22.22 -62.81
N GLU A 276 -20.15 22.60 -61.85
CA GLU A 276 -18.70 22.76 -62.06
C GLU A 276 -17.89 21.56 -61.54
N ASP A 277 -18.10 20.40 -62.15
CA ASP A 277 -17.55 19.10 -61.71
C ASP A 277 -16.00 19.06 -61.61
N GLU A 278 -15.27 19.86 -62.39
CA GLU A 278 -13.80 19.93 -62.30
C GLU A 278 -13.32 20.52 -60.97
N GLN A 279 -14.10 21.40 -60.32
CA GLN A 279 -13.72 21.97 -59.02
C GLN A 279 -13.79 20.95 -57.88
N PHE A 280 -14.65 19.93 -58.00
CA PHE A 280 -14.79 18.86 -57.00
C PHE A 280 -13.44 18.16 -56.73
N GLN A 281 -12.73 17.77 -57.80
CA GLN A 281 -11.45 17.06 -57.70
C GLN A 281 -10.29 17.91 -57.14
N ASN A 282 -10.46 19.24 -57.09
CA ASN A 282 -9.48 20.14 -56.49
C ASN A 282 -9.78 20.34 -55.00
N LEU A 283 -11.07 20.51 -54.64
CA LEU A 283 -11.51 20.57 -53.24
C LEU A 283 -11.24 19.26 -52.49
N GLU A 284 -11.44 18.10 -53.13
CA GLU A 284 -11.17 16.79 -52.52
C GLU A 284 -9.68 16.60 -52.20
N LYS A 285 -8.78 17.08 -53.07
CA LYS A 285 -7.32 17.08 -52.83
C LYS A 285 -6.90 18.09 -51.77
N GLU A 286 -7.47 19.30 -51.78
CA GLU A 286 -7.19 20.31 -50.76
C GLU A 286 -7.52 19.78 -49.35
N LEU A 287 -8.63 19.05 -49.22
CA LEU A 287 -9.00 18.35 -47.99
C LEU A 287 -8.04 17.19 -47.66
N GLU A 288 -7.66 16.37 -48.64
CA GLU A 288 -6.70 15.26 -48.47
C GLU A 288 -5.32 15.78 -48.01
N ASP A 289 -4.84 16.88 -48.58
CA ASP A 289 -3.59 17.55 -48.20
C ASP A 289 -3.67 18.16 -46.79
N GLU A 290 -4.80 18.77 -46.39
CA GLU A 290 -4.97 19.34 -45.04
C GLU A 290 -4.97 18.24 -43.96
N PHE A 291 -5.75 17.17 -44.17
CA PHE A 291 -5.77 16.02 -43.25
C PHE A 291 -4.42 15.28 -43.25
N SER A 292 -3.74 15.16 -44.39
CA SER A 292 -2.40 14.57 -44.47
C SER A 292 -1.37 15.37 -43.68
N GLN A 293 -1.43 16.71 -43.73
CA GLN A 293 -0.57 17.59 -42.91
C GLN A 293 -0.86 17.43 -41.42
N LYS A 294 -2.14 17.47 -41.00
CA LYS A 294 -2.53 17.24 -39.59
C LYS A 294 -2.04 15.89 -39.08
N ASN A 295 -2.24 14.82 -39.86
CA ASN A 295 -1.75 13.48 -39.53
C ASN A 295 -0.21 13.44 -39.40
N GLN A 296 0.54 14.16 -40.23
CA GLN A 296 2.00 14.26 -40.09
C GLN A 296 2.46 15.01 -38.84
N PHE A 297 1.69 15.97 -38.31
CA PHE A 297 1.99 16.60 -37.03
C PHE A 297 1.73 15.63 -35.86
N VAL A 298 0.56 14.99 -35.83
CA VAL A 298 0.21 13.99 -34.81
C VAL A 298 1.21 12.82 -34.79
N LEU A 299 1.68 12.36 -35.96
CA LEU A 299 2.70 11.31 -36.04
C LEU A 299 4.05 11.72 -35.43
N LYS A 300 4.46 12.98 -35.57
CA LYS A 300 5.69 13.51 -34.94
C LYS A 300 5.54 13.65 -33.43
N GLU A 301 4.40 14.15 -32.98
CA GLU A 301 4.09 14.23 -31.54
C GLU A 301 4.09 12.84 -30.88
N ILE A 302 3.54 11.84 -31.58
CA ILE A 302 3.64 10.43 -31.16
C ILE A 302 5.10 9.95 -31.13
N GLU A 303 5.95 10.31 -32.10
CA GLU A 303 7.37 9.95 -32.11
C GLU A 303 8.14 10.60 -30.94
N GLU A 304 7.95 11.89 -30.70
CA GLU A 304 8.53 12.65 -29.58
C GLU A 304 8.07 12.11 -28.21
N LEU A 305 6.79 11.77 -28.06
CA LEU A 305 6.26 11.16 -26.83
C LEU A 305 6.83 9.75 -26.60
N ASN A 306 7.01 8.95 -27.66
CA ASN A 306 7.65 7.63 -27.55
C ASN A 306 9.13 7.75 -27.17
N GLU A 307 9.86 8.75 -27.67
CA GLU A 307 11.23 9.00 -27.24
C GLU A 307 11.29 9.40 -25.75
N GLN A 308 10.43 10.31 -25.31
CA GLN A 308 10.31 10.69 -23.89
C GLN A 308 9.99 9.49 -22.99
N ILE A 309 9.07 8.61 -23.40
CA ILE A 309 8.77 7.36 -22.70
C ILE A 309 10.01 6.45 -22.61
N SER A 310 10.77 6.32 -23.70
CA SER A 310 12.01 5.53 -23.70
C SER A 310 13.08 6.13 -22.78
N GLN A 311 13.28 7.45 -22.80
CA GLN A 311 14.20 8.15 -21.90
C GLN A 311 13.79 7.95 -20.43
N LEU A 312 12.50 8.06 -20.10
CA LEU A 312 11.98 7.82 -18.75
C LEU A 312 12.15 6.36 -18.31
N GLN A 313 11.92 5.38 -19.18
CA GLN A 313 12.15 3.96 -18.88
C GLN A 313 13.64 3.68 -18.59
N ASN A 314 14.56 4.24 -19.38
CA ASN A 314 16.00 4.15 -19.13
C ASN A 314 16.40 4.80 -17.79
N HIS A 315 15.80 5.95 -17.45
CA HIS A 315 16.00 6.60 -16.15
C HIS A 315 15.50 5.74 -14.98
N ILE A 316 14.33 5.10 -15.10
CA ILE A 316 13.79 4.17 -14.09
C ILE A 316 14.75 2.98 -13.92
N GLN A 317 15.12 2.29 -15.01
CA GLN A 317 16.00 1.12 -14.95
C GLN A 317 17.38 1.47 -14.36
N SER A 318 17.95 2.63 -14.70
CA SER A 318 19.20 3.11 -14.09
C SER A 318 19.04 3.34 -12.58
N SER A 319 17.92 3.90 -12.14
CA SER A 319 17.60 4.16 -10.73
C SER A 319 17.39 2.87 -9.93
N GLU A 320 16.70 1.88 -10.51
CA GLU A 320 16.53 0.55 -9.92
C GLU A 320 17.88 -0.17 -9.76
N SER A 321 18.76 -0.07 -10.76
CA SER A 321 20.11 -0.64 -10.68
C SER A 321 20.96 0.03 -9.58
N ALA A 322 20.87 1.36 -9.46
CA ALA A 322 21.54 2.12 -8.40
C ALA A 322 20.99 1.79 -7.01
N PHE A 323 19.67 1.59 -6.87
CA PHE A 323 19.03 1.17 -5.64
C PHE A 323 19.41 -0.27 -5.24
N SER A 324 19.49 -1.20 -6.18
CA SER A 324 20.00 -2.56 -5.96
C SER A 324 21.45 -2.54 -5.45
N ASN A 325 22.31 -1.75 -6.10
CA ASN A 325 23.71 -1.55 -5.65
C ASN A 325 23.78 -0.90 -4.26
N MET A 326 22.90 0.06 -3.96
CA MET A 326 22.80 0.67 -2.62
C MET A 326 22.43 -0.36 -1.55
N GLN A 327 21.48 -1.27 -1.82
CA GLN A 327 21.13 -2.33 -0.86
C GLN A 327 22.29 -3.30 -0.61
N GLN A 328 23.06 -3.64 -1.65
CA GLN A 328 24.26 -4.48 -1.49
C GLN A 328 25.32 -3.78 -0.62
N LEU A 329 25.55 -2.48 -0.84
CA LEU A 329 26.48 -1.67 -0.04
C LEU A 329 26.00 -1.50 1.41
N GLU A 330 24.70 -1.32 1.66
CA GLU A 330 24.11 -1.28 3.01
C GLU A 330 24.23 -2.64 3.71
N GLY A 331 24.17 -3.75 2.97
CA GLY A 331 24.46 -5.11 3.46
C GLY A 331 25.92 -5.29 3.87
N GLN A 332 26.87 -4.93 2.98
CA GLN A 332 28.31 -5.00 3.27
C GLN A 332 28.69 -4.10 4.45
N LYS A 333 28.14 -2.88 4.52
CA LYS A 333 28.30 -1.94 5.64
C LYS A 333 27.88 -2.55 6.98
N LYS A 334 26.76 -3.29 7.03
CA LYS A 334 26.33 -4.00 8.25
C LYS A 334 27.31 -5.11 8.63
N GLN A 335 27.75 -5.94 7.67
CA GLN A 335 28.75 -6.98 7.90
C GLN A 335 30.05 -6.40 8.45
N MET A 336 30.55 -5.30 7.88
CA MET A 336 31.72 -4.58 8.40
C MET A 336 31.49 -3.98 9.79
N GLN A 337 30.27 -3.52 10.11
CA GLN A 337 29.95 -3.01 11.45
C GLN A 337 29.90 -4.13 12.51
N GLU A 338 29.41 -5.32 12.14
CA GLU A 338 29.43 -6.53 12.98
C GLU A 338 30.89 -7.01 13.20
N GLU A 339 31.69 -7.08 12.14
CA GLU A 339 33.12 -7.43 12.21
C GLU A 339 33.92 -6.43 13.06
N ILE A 340 33.71 -5.11 12.89
CA ILE A 340 34.33 -4.08 13.73
C ILE A 340 33.93 -4.24 15.20
N PHE A 341 32.68 -4.61 15.50
CA PHE A 341 32.23 -4.83 16.88
C PHE A 341 32.91 -6.04 17.53
N ASP A 342 33.02 -7.17 16.83
CA ASP A 342 33.72 -8.34 17.36
C ASP A 342 35.25 -8.09 17.46
N LEU A 343 35.88 -7.40 16.50
CA LEU A 343 37.29 -6.98 16.60
C LEU A 343 37.54 -6.01 17.77
N GLN A 344 36.61 -5.09 18.06
CA GLN A 344 36.68 -4.23 19.25
C GLN A 344 36.59 -5.05 20.55
N LYS A 345 35.70 -6.04 20.59
CA LYS A 345 35.51 -6.96 21.73
C LYS A 345 36.73 -7.86 21.95
N GLU A 346 37.36 -8.35 20.89
CA GLU A 346 38.65 -9.06 20.98
C GLU A 346 39.78 -8.12 21.45
N THR A 347 39.86 -6.91 20.91
CA THR A 347 40.83 -5.88 21.34
C THR A 347 40.67 -5.54 22.82
N ASN A 348 39.43 -5.41 23.32
CA ASN A 348 39.13 -5.19 24.73
C ASN A 348 39.55 -6.38 25.61
N ASN A 349 39.40 -7.62 25.13
CA ASN A 349 39.89 -8.81 25.82
C ASN A 349 41.43 -8.87 25.87
N VAL A 350 42.10 -8.61 24.74
CA VAL A 350 43.57 -8.62 24.64
C VAL A 350 44.21 -7.50 25.48
N THR A 351 43.65 -6.28 25.47
CA THR A 351 44.12 -5.17 26.32
C THR A 351 43.91 -5.45 27.81
N PHE A 352 42.79 -6.07 28.20
CA PHE A 352 42.57 -6.54 29.57
C PHE A 352 43.59 -7.62 29.98
N GLN A 353 43.86 -8.60 29.11
CA GLN A 353 44.89 -9.62 29.37
C GLN A 353 46.29 -9.01 29.48
N ASN A 354 46.66 -8.10 28.58
CA ASN A 354 47.94 -7.38 28.63
C ASN A 354 48.07 -6.56 29.92
N SER A 355 47.04 -5.85 30.36
CA SER A 355 47.09 -5.12 31.63
C SER A 355 47.20 -6.05 32.84
N ASN A 356 46.55 -7.21 32.84
CA ASN A 356 46.72 -8.22 33.90
C ASN A 356 48.15 -8.80 33.92
N LEU A 357 48.75 -9.05 32.75
CA LEU A 357 50.14 -9.50 32.62
C LEU A 357 51.14 -8.42 33.05
N GLU A 358 50.92 -7.16 32.66
CA GLU A 358 51.74 -6.01 33.08
C GLU A 358 51.70 -5.84 34.61
N ASN A 359 50.51 -5.87 35.21
CA ASN A 359 50.34 -5.85 36.67
C ASN A 359 51.03 -7.05 37.36
N TYR A 360 51.09 -8.22 36.72
CA TYR A 360 51.81 -9.38 37.24
C TYR A 360 53.34 -9.24 37.12
N CYS A 361 53.84 -8.70 36.00
CA CYS A 361 55.25 -8.37 35.81
C CYS A 361 55.72 -7.32 36.82
N VAL A 362 54.92 -6.28 37.11
CA VAL A 362 55.23 -5.26 38.13
C VAL A 362 55.32 -5.88 39.54
N LYS A 363 54.42 -6.80 39.90
CA LYS A 363 54.52 -7.55 41.17
C LYS A 363 55.79 -8.39 41.26
N LEU A 364 56.08 -9.18 40.21
CA LEU A 364 57.31 -9.97 40.13
C LEU A 364 58.57 -9.11 40.22
N GLN A 365 58.58 -7.91 39.63
CA GLN A 365 59.68 -6.96 39.78
C GLN A 365 59.82 -6.44 41.22
N GLN A 366 58.71 -6.12 41.90
CA GLN A 366 58.72 -5.70 43.32
C GLN A 366 59.21 -6.83 44.24
N GLU A 367 58.74 -8.07 44.03
CA GLU A 367 59.20 -9.26 44.77
C GLU A 367 60.69 -9.53 44.56
N ASN A 368 61.19 -9.41 43.32
CA ASN A 368 62.63 -9.53 43.03
C ASN A 368 63.45 -8.40 43.65
N GLN A 369 62.93 -7.16 43.69
CA GLN A 369 63.60 -6.04 44.37
C GLN A 369 63.70 -6.29 45.88
N LEU A 370 62.60 -6.70 46.53
CA LEU A 370 62.57 -7.04 47.96
C LEU A 370 63.52 -8.19 48.28
N LEU A 371 63.45 -9.29 47.51
CA LEU A 371 64.34 -10.45 47.68
C LEU A 371 65.82 -10.09 47.47
N ASN A 372 66.13 -9.21 46.53
CA ASN A 372 67.50 -8.69 46.35
C ASN A 372 67.92 -7.81 47.54
N THR A 373 67.06 -6.93 48.07
CA THR A 373 67.41 -6.15 49.27
C THR A 373 67.64 -7.03 50.50
N GLU A 374 66.85 -8.09 50.67
CA GLU A 374 67.08 -9.10 51.71
C GLU A 374 68.38 -9.90 51.49
N TYR A 375 68.67 -10.28 50.24
CA TYR A 375 69.94 -10.91 49.89
C TYR A 375 71.14 -10.02 50.20
N GLN A 376 71.09 -8.72 49.89
CA GLN A 376 72.12 -7.75 50.28
C GLN A 376 72.23 -7.60 51.80
N ARG A 377 71.10 -7.57 52.53
CA ARG A 377 71.09 -7.52 54.00
C ARG A 377 71.75 -8.78 54.62
N VAL A 378 71.46 -9.96 54.08
CA VAL A 378 72.07 -11.22 54.49
C VAL A 378 73.56 -11.27 54.14
N LEU A 379 73.98 -10.74 52.99
CA LEU A 379 75.41 -10.59 52.66
C LEU A 379 76.13 -9.65 53.62
N GLN A 380 75.53 -8.51 53.97
CA GLN A 380 76.08 -7.56 54.95
C GLN A 380 76.19 -8.19 56.34
N SER A 381 75.13 -8.83 56.82
CA SER A 381 75.13 -9.54 58.11
C SER A 381 76.14 -10.70 58.12
N LYS A 382 76.30 -11.44 57.02
CA LYS A 382 77.35 -12.45 56.86
C LYS A 382 78.74 -11.82 56.95
N ALA A 383 78.98 -10.69 56.27
CA ALA A 383 80.27 -10.00 56.33
C ALA A 383 80.60 -9.52 57.75
N GLN A 384 79.62 -8.92 58.44
CA GLN A 384 79.73 -8.52 59.86
C GLN A 384 80.04 -9.72 60.76
N LEU A 385 79.32 -10.84 60.61
CA LEU A 385 79.59 -12.06 61.38
C LEU A 385 80.96 -12.68 61.04
N GLN A 386 81.45 -12.56 59.81
CA GLN A 386 82.81 -12.98 59.46
C GLN A 386 83.89 -12.07 60.05
N GLU A 387 83.63 -10.77 60.17
CA GLU A 387 84.50 -9.80 60.85
C GLU A 387 84.49 -10.03 62.38
N GLU A 388 83.32 -10.24 62.99
CA GLU A 388 83.18 -10.63 64.39
C GLU A 388 83.91 -11.93 64.69
N ILE A 389 83.72 -12.99 63.89
CA ILE A 389 84.45 -14.27 64.02
C ILE A 389 85.96 -14.07 63.83
N GLY A 390 86.39 -13.17 62.94
CA GLY A 390 87.80 -12.80 62.78
C GLY A 390 88.38 -12.03 63.98
N SER A 391 87.55 -11.30 64.72
CA SER A 391 87.93 -10.61 65.98
C SER A 391 87.89 -11.52 67.21
N GLN A 392 87.08 -12.58 67.18
CA GLN A 392 86.91 -13.55 68.26
C GLN A 392 88.08 -14.54 68.28
N ASN A 393 89.04 -14.31 69.18
CA ASN A 393 90.14 -15.23 69.49
C ASN A 393 89.65 -16.48 70.25
N ILE A 394 88.78 -17.28 69.62
CA ILE A 394 88.39 -18.61 70.09
C ILE A 394 89.51 -19.57 69.70
N SER A 395 90.23 -20.09 70.69
CA SER A 395 91.32 -21.06 70.45
C SER A 395 90.76 -22.34 69.81
N VAL A 396 91.55 -22.99 68.96
CA VAL A 396 91.14 -24.21 68.23
C VAL A 396 90.73 -25.32 69.21
N GLU A 397 91.38 -25.36 70.37
CA GLU A 397 91.10 -26.24 71.51
C GLU A 397 89.67 -26.05 72.04
N ASP A 398 89.12 -24.84 72.07
CA ASP A 398 87.77 -24.59 72.54
C ASP A 398 86.71 -25.01 71.53
N HIS A 399 86.95 -24.80 70.24
CA HIS A 399 86.09 -25.38 69.20
C HIS A 399 86.09 -26.92 69.26
N GLN A 400 87.25 -27.54 69.51
CA GLN A 400 87.36 -28.98 69.71
C GLN A 400 86.63 -29.44 71.00
N ARG A 401 86.78 -28.74 72.13
CA ARG A 401 86.03 -29.01 73.37
C ARG A 401 84.52 -28.92 73.14
N MET A 402 84.05 -27.91 72.42
CA MET A 402 82.63 -27.76 72.07
C MET A 402 82.13 -28.89 71.16
N MET A 403 82.91 -29.30 70.14
CA MET A 403 82.53 -30.43 69.27
C MET A 403 82.49 -31.77 70.01
N ILE A 404 83.44 -32.05 70.91
CA ILE A 404 83.42 -33.25 71.76
C ILE A 404 82.17 -33.24 72.65
N ARG A 405 81.89 -32.11 73.32
CA ARG A 405 80.71 -31.96 74.18
C ARG A 405 79.39 -32.05 73.40
N LYS A 406 79.34 -31.52 72.17
CA LYS A 406 78.19 -31.66 71.26
C LYS A 406 77.96 -33.14 70.91
N LYS A 407 78.99 -33.88 70.51
CA LYS A 407 78.88 -35.31 70.18
C LYS A 407 78.42 -36.14 71.38
N GLN A 408 78.96 -35.87 72.57
CA GLN A 408 78.49 -36.49 73.83
C GLN A 408 77.01 -36.17 74.11
N MET A 409 76.56 -34.94 73.84
CA MET A 409 75.15 -34.56 73.98
C MET A 409 74.26 -35.28 72.95
N GLU A 410 74.72 -35.44 71.70
CA GLU A 410 73.99 -36.15 70.64
C GLU A 410 73.88 -37.66 70.95
N GLU A 411 74.93 -38.28 71.48
CA GLU A 411 74.92 -39.67 71.97
C GLU A 411 74.00 -39.84 73.21
N SER A 412 73.99 -38.84 74.12
CA SER A 412 73.05 -38.80 75.25
C SER A 412 71.61 -38.64 74.80
N ILE A 413 71.33 -37.80 73.80
CA ILE A 413 69.98 -37.62 73.25
C ILE A 413 69.52 -38.92 72.58
N ALA A 414 70.35 -39.55 71.75
CA ALA A 414 70.01 -40.80 71.07
C ALA A 414 69.71 -41.94 72.07
N THR A 415 70.47 -42.04 73.16
CA THR A 415 70.20 -43.03 74.23
C THR A 415 68.95 -42.71 75.03
N VAL A 416 68.65 -41.44 75.32
CA VAL A 416 67.39 -41.02 75.96
C VAL A 416 66.18 -41.27 75.04
N GLU A 417 66.30 -41.01 73.73
CA GLU A 417 65.24 -41.29 72.77
C GLU A 417 64.97 -42.80 72.62
N LYS A 418 65.99 -43.64 72.69
CA LYS A 418 65.81 -45.09 72.74
C LYS A 418 65.04 -45.52 73.99
N HIS A 419 65.43 -45.04 75.18
CA HIS A 419 64.68 -45.33 76.42
C HIS A 419 63.23 -44.82 76.35
N LYS A 420 63.00 -43.64 75.78
CA LYS A 420 61.67 -43.06 75.53
C LYS A 420 60.81 -43.94 74.60
N GLN A 421 61.41 -44.58 73.58
CA GLN A 421 60.72 -45.55 72.72
C GLN A 421 60.40 -46.85 73.48
N GLU A 422 61.36 -47.39 74.25
CA GLU A 422 61.16 -48.61 75.05
C GLU A 422 60.11 -48.40 76.16
N ILE A 423 60.08 -47.23 76.81
CA ILE A 423 59.04 -46.84 77.77
C ILE A 423 57.68 -46.72 77.08
N LYS A 424 57.59 -45.99 75.96
CA LYS A 424 56.33 -45.87 75.19
C LYS A 424 55.76 -47.23 74.79
N LYS A 425 56.61 -48.18 74.39
CA LYS A 425 56.16 -49.54 74.07
C LYS A 425 55.57 -50.24 75.31
N LYS A 426 56.25 -50.18 76.46
CA LYS A 426 55.73 -50.72 77.74
C LYS A 426 54.42 -50.05 78.16
N THR A 427 54.26 -48.75 77.94
CA THR A 427 52.98 -48.04 78.18
C THR A 427 51.87 -48.60 77.30
N TRP A 428 52.11 -48.77 76.00
CA TRP A 428 51.13 -49.33 75.06
C TRP A 428 50.77 -50.79 75.36
N ASP A 429 51.77 -51.62 75.70
CA ASP A 429 51.56 -53.01 76.13
C ASP A 429 50.69 -53.07 77.42
N LEU A 430 50.83 -52.08 78.32
CA LEU A 430 50.00 -51.93 79.53
C LEU A 430 48.60 -51.37 79.22
N GLU A 431 48.46 -50.40 78.32
CA GLU A 431 47.17 -49.85 77.86
C GLU A 431 46.30 -50.96 77.24
N ILE A 432 46.89 -51.84 76.41
CA ILE A 432 46.22 -53.01 75.86
C ILE A 432 45.75 -53.96 76.98
N ASN A 433 46.60 -54.22 77.98
CA ASN A 433 46.24 -55.09 79.10
C ASN A 433 45.10 -54.49 79.95
N VAL A 434 45.12 -53.17 80.19
CA VAL A 434 44.03 -52.44 80.85
C VAL A 434 42.74 -52.50 80.02
N SER A 435 42.80 -52.34 78.70
CA SER A 435 41.60 -52.49 77.85
C SER A 435 41.06 -53.91 77.87
N ASN A 436 41.91 -54.93 77.78
CA ASN A 436 41.47 -56.33 77.87
C ASN A 436 40.79 -56.63 79.21
N LYS A 437 41.29 -56.05 80.32
CA LYS A 437 40.65 -56.18 81.64
C LYS A 437 39.38 -55.34 81.79
N MET A 438 39.29 -54.19 81.13
CA MET A 438 38.04 -53.43 81.01
C MET A 438 36.98 -54.24 80.25
N ASP A 439 37.34 -54.89 79.14
CA ASP A 439 36.43 -55.67 78.31
C ASP A 439 36.03 -57.01 78.98
N GLU A 440 36.85 -57.57 79.88
CA GLU A 440 36.44 -58.63 80.83
C GLU A 440 35.41 -58.10 81.85
N LEU A 441 35.62 -56.90 82.39
CA LEU A 441 34.74 -56.28 83.38
C LEU A 441 33.38 -55.89 82.77
N GLU A 442 33.36 -55.39 81.53
CA GLU A 442 32.13 -55.10 80.77
C GLU A 442 31.32 -56.37 80.47
N LYS A 443 31.97 -57.52 80.24
CA LYS A 443 31.28 -58.83 80.14
C LYS A 443 30.64 -59.24 81.46
N LEU A 444 31.37 -59.20 82.57
CA LEU A 444 30.85 -59.53 83.90
C LEU A 444 29.70 -58.58 84.30
N LEU A 445 29.79 -57.30 83.95
CA LEU A 445 28.71 -56.33 84.13
C LEU A 445 27.48 -56.68 83.28
N SER A 446 27.68 -57.11 82.03
CA SER A 446 26.59 -57.57 81.16
C SER A 446 25.91 -58.84 81.68
N GLU A 447 26.68 -59.82 82.17
CA GLU A 447 26.16 -61.04 82.80
C GLU A 447 25.36 -60.73 84.07
N TYR A 448 25.85 -59.78 84.89
CA TYR A 448 25.13 -59.26 86.06
C TYR A 448 23.83 -58.54 85.67
N HIS A 449 23.87 -57.62 84.70
CA HIS A 449 22.67 -56.93 84.22
C HIS A 449 21.64 -57.89 83.59
N GLN A 450 22.09 -58.89 82.83
CA GLN A 450 21.22 -59.91 82.23
C GLN A 450 20.57 -60.78 83.31
N SER A 451 21.31 -61.11 84.38
CA SER A 451 20.78 -61.79 85.56
C SER A 451 19.74 -60.93 86.31
N ALA A 452 20.04 -59.64 86.52
CA ALA A 452 19.15 -58.69 87.18
C ALA A 452 17.87 -58.38 86.36
N MET A 453 17.95 -58.36 85.01
CA MET A 453 16.77 -58.32 84.13
C MET A 453 15.94 -59.61 84.23
N THR A 454 16.60 -60.79 84.25
CA THR A 454 15.92 -62.08 84.37
C THR A 454 15.14 -62.20 85.70
N LEU A 455 15.71 -61.65 86.78
CA LEU A 455 15.07 -61.53 88.11
C LEU A 455 14.06 -60.37 88.21
N ARG A 456 13.88 -59.57 87.16
CA ARG A 456 13.00 -58.38 87.11
C ARG A 456 13.29 -57.34 88.21
N LEU A 457 14.57 -57.05 88.44
CA LEU A 457 15.05 -56.00 89.36
C LEU A 457 15.48 -54.71 88.63
N ILE A 458 15.59 -54.74 87.31
CA ILE A 458 15.89 -53.61 86.42
C ILE A 458 14.89 -53.66 85.24
N PRO A 459 14.30 -52.53 84.77
CA PRO A 459 14.46 -51.15 85.25
C PRO A 459 13.91 -50.89 86.65
N SER A 460 14.25 -49.75 87.23
CA SER A 460 13.90 -49.34 88.61
C SER A 460 12.40 -49.21 88.92
N GLY A 461 11.51 -49.36 87.93
CA GLY A 461 10.06 -49.47 88.10
C GLY A 461 9.49 -50.90 88.03
N ALA A 462 10.33 -51.93 88.08
CA ALA A 462 9.90 -53.33 87.98
C ALA A 462 9.18 -53.82 89.25
N LYS A 463 8.11 -54.61 89.07
CA LYS A 463 7.09 -54.94 90.09
C LYS A 463 7.57 -55.66 91.37
N ASN A 464 8.82 -56.12 91.41
CA ASN A 464 9.39 -56.86 92.55
C ASN A 464 10.41 -56.05 93.37
N ASN A 465 10.69 -54.79 93.02
CA ASN A 465 11.63 -53.93 93.75
C ASN A 465 10.89 -53.07 94.79
N THR A 466 10.72 -53.60 96.01
CA THR A 466 9.89 -52.96 97.05
C THR A 466 10.57 -51.80 97.80
N ASP A 467 11.90 -51.71 97.77
CA ASP A 467 12.68 -50.71 98.52
C ASP A 467 13.25 -49.56 97.64
N GLY A 468 12.94 -49.55 96.34
CA GLY A 468 13.33 -48.46 95.42
C GLY A 468 14.83 -48.36 95.11
N ILE A 469 15.64 -49.33 95.53
CA ILE A 469 17.09 -49.36 95.31
C ILE A 469 17.39 -49.61 93.82
N ASN A 470 18.31 -48.85 93.23
CA ASN A 470 18.73 -49.03 91.85
C ASN A 470 19.93 -49.99 91.75
N TYR A 471 19.72 -51.14 91.12
CA TYR A 471 20.76 -52.18 90.93
C TYR A 471 21.57 -52.02 89.63
N GLN A 472 21.39 -50.95 88.87
CA GLN A 472 22.14 -50.71 87.64
C GLN A 472 23.55 -50.17 87.92
N LEU A 473 24.54 -51.06 87.91
CA LEU A 473 25.96 -50.70 87.93
C LEU A 473 26.37 -50.06 86.58
N SER A 474 27.40 -49.22 86.61
CA SER A 474 28.03 -48.69 85.40
C SER A 474 29.53 -48.54 85.63
N ILE A 475 30.34 -48.77 84.59
CA ILE A 475 31.80 -48.67 84.68
C ILE A 475 32.21 -47.33 84.06
N ASN A 476 32.92 -46.52 84.83
CA ASN A 476 33.43 -45.24 84.37
C ASN A 476 34.77 -45.45 83.62
N ARG A 477 34.78 -45.28 82.30
CA ARG A 477 35.95 -45.55 81.43
C ARG A 477 36.99 -44.41 81.44
N ASP A 478 36.67 -43.26 82.05
CA ASP A 478 37.52 -42.04 82.06
C ASP A 478 38.57 -42.00 83.20
N TYR A 479 39.43 -43.02 83.32
CA TYR A 479 40.57 -42.99 84.25
C TYR A 479 41.81 -42.29 83.64
N ASN A 480 41.66 -41.02 83.30
CA ASN A 480 42.62 -40.27 82.50
C ASN A 480 43.80 -39.70 83.35
N SER A 481 44.71 -40.58 83.78
CA SER A 481 45.86 -40.25 84.64
C SER A 481 46.96 -39.49 83.88
N ASN A 482 46.80 -38.17 83.77
CA ASN A 482 47.73 -37.28 83.05
C ASN A 482 48.32 -36.18 83.95
N GLN A 483 49.20 -36.53 84.89
CA GLN A 483 50.22 -35.61 85.42
C GLN A 483 51.33 -36.30 86.25
N VAL A 484 52.34 -36.87 85.58
CA VAL A 484 53.68 -37.05 86.15
C VAL A 484 54.71 -36.64 85.09
N SER A 485 55.42 -35.53 85.32
CA SER A 485 56.60 -35.17 84.53
C SER A 485 57.85 -35.56 85.31
N LEU A 486 58.68 -36.41 84.73
CA LEU A 486 60.03 -36.68 85.24
C LEU A 486 60.96 -35.51 84.95
N LYS A 487 61.65 -35.04 85.99
CA LYS A 487 62.96 -34.40 85.91
C LYS A 487 63.79 -34.95 87.06
N ASP A 488 64.83 -35.69 86.71
CA ASP A 488 65.75 -36.32 87.64
C ASP A 488 66.86 -35.36 88.10
N ILE A 489 67.78 -35.91 88.90
CA ILE A 489 69.04 -35.35 89.42
C ILE A 489 68.91 -34.62 90.77
N ASP A 490 69.52 -35.28 91.76
CA ASP A 490 70.13 -34.84 93.03
C ASP A 490 70.39 -33.33 93.23
N ASP A 491 70.45 -32.83 94.47
CA ASP A 491 71.08 -33.48 95.64
C ASP A 491 70.48 -33.00 97.00
N SER A 492 70.62 -33.87 98.01
CA SER A 492 70.66 -33.60 99.46
C SER A 492 69.59 -32.74 100.16
N THR A 493 68.83 -33.43 101.03
CA THR A 493 68.32 -32.97 102.35
C THR A 493 67.36 -31.78 102.42
N GLU A 494 66.07 -32.13 102.54
CA GLU A 494 65.24 -31.79 103.72
C GLU A 494 65.07 -30.31 104.11
N HIS A 495 64.11 -29.61 103.47
CA HIS A 495 63.00 -28.91 104.15
C HIS A 495 62.01 -28.28 103.13
N THR A 496 60.80 -27.91 103.60
CA THR A 496 59.80 -27.06 102.91
C THR A 496 58.90 -27.64 101.78
N PHE A 497 58.41 -28.88 101.93
CA PHE A 497 57.22 -29.37 101.19
C PHE A 497 55.94 -28.57 101.53
N SER A 498 55.74 -27.38 100.94
CA SER A 498 54.48 -26.60 101.07
C SER A 498 54.22 -25.45 100.07
N LYS A 499 55.12 -25.09 99.14
CA LYS A 499 54.94 -23.87 98.31
C LYS A 499 54.98 -24.01 96.78
N GLN A 500 55.25 -25.20 96.21
CA GLN A 500 55.33 -25.35 94.74
C GLN A 500 54.04 -25.82 94.04
N ASN A 501 53.20 -26.65 94.67
CA ASN A 501 52.01 -27.22 94.01
C ASN A 501 50.95 -26.18 93.60
N GLN A 502 50.92 -25.00 94.23
CA GLN A 502 49.95 -23.95 93.91
C GLN A 502 50.26 -23.29 92.55
N ASN A 503 51.52 -22.93 92.31
CA ASN A 503 51.95 -22.28 91.06
C ASN A 503 51.89 -23.22 89.85
N SER A 504 52.21 -24.51 90.04
CA SER A 504 52.16 -25.49 88.95
C SER A 504 50.74 -25.72 88.42
N LEU A 505 49.76 -25.83 89.33
CA LEU A 505 48.35 -25.95 88.95
C LEU A 505 47.85 -24.66 88.31
N GLN A 506 48.22 -23.50 88.87
CA GLN A 506 47.78 -22.19 88.38
C GLN A 506 48.34 -21.87 86.98
N ASN A 507 49.59 -22.23 86.68
CA ASN A 507 50.17 -22.07 85.34
C ASN A 507 49.57 -23.05 84.32
N GLY A 508 49.29 -24.30 84.71
CA GLY A 508 48.60 -25.26 83.84
C GLY A 508 47.16 -24.84 83.52
N ILE A 509 46.44 -24.32 84.52
CA ILE A 509 45.10 -23.75 84.35
C ILE A 509 45.14 -22.47 83.53
N SER A 510 46.14 -21.59 83.70
CA SER A 510 46.31 -20.41 82.83
C SER A 510 46.51 -20.85 81.38
N LEU A 511 47.52 -21.69 81.09
CA LEU A 511 47.79 -22.14 79.71
C LEU A 511 46.56 -22.80 79.05
N LEU A 512 45.74 -23.55 79.78
CA LEU A 512 44.47 -24.06 79.25
C LEU A 512 43.38 -22.97 79.12
N SER A 513 43.29 -22.05 80.08
CA SER A 513 42.36 -20.90 80.06
C SER A 513 42.71 -19.82 79.04
N ASP A 514 43.96 -19.74 78.60
CA ASP A 514 44.47 -18.78 77.62
C ASP A 514 44.31 -19.33 76.18
N ASN A 515 44.43 -20.65 76.02
CA ASN A 515 44.22 -21.34 74.73
C ASN A 515 42.75 -21.70 74.46
N LEU A 516 41.91 -21.98 75.48
CA LEU A 516 40.48 -22.26 75.26
C LEU A 516 39.73 -21.13 74.52
N PRO A 517 39.92 -19.85 74.87
CA PRO A 517 39.33 -18.72 74.14
C PRO A 517 39.82 -18.67 72.69
N GLN A 518 41.11 -18.87 72.43
CA GLN A 518 41.66 -18.85 71.07
C GLN A 518 41.11 -20.01 70.21
N ILE A 519 40.99 -21.22 70.77
CA ILE A 519 40.42 -22.38 70.07
C ILE A 519 38.92 -22.18 69.83
N LYS A 520 38.16 -21.67 70.81
CA LYS A 520 36.74 -21.31 70.64
C LYS A 520 36.55 -20.17 69.64
N GLN A 521 37.44 -19.18 69.62
CA GLN A 521 37.43 -18.08 68.66
C GLN A 521 37.79 -18.57 67.26
N GLY A 522 38.74 -19.49 67.12
CA GLY A 522 39.03 -20.17 65.86
C GLY A 522 37.82 -20.95 65.32
N LEU A 523 37.16 -21.74 66.17
CA LEU A 523 35.98 -22.51 65.80
C LEU A 523 34.75 -21.63 65.48
N THR A 524 34.55 -20.53 66.22
CA THR A 524 33.46 -19.58 65.92
C THR A 524 33.75 -18.77 64.66
N ASN A 525 34.98 -18.30 64.45
CA ASN A 525 35.40 -17.67 63.18
C ASN A 525 35.21 -18.63 61.99
N LEU A 526 35.52 -19.91 62.14
CA LEU A 526 35.33 -20.93 61.10
C LEU A 526 33.84 -21.20 60.84
N ALA A 527 33.02 -21.30 61.88
CA ALA A 527 31.58 -21.45 61.77
C ALA A 527 30.91 -20.20 61.13
N GLU A 528 31.35 -19.00 61.50
CA GLU A 528 30.92 -17.76 60.86
C GLU A 528 31.35 -17.69 59.40
N TYR A 529 32.55 -18.14 59.05
CA TYR A 529 33.00 -18.22 57.66
C TYR A 529 32.12 -19.17 56.84
N PHE A 530 31.84 -20.38 57.34
CA PHE A 530 30.92 -21.30 56.66
C PHE A 530 29.48 -20.76 56.58
N ASN A 531 28.98 -20.09 57.62
CA ASN A 531 27.66 -19.47 57.61
C ASN A 531 27.57 -18.30 56.62
N ARG A 532 28.59 -17.43 56.55
CA ARG A 532 28.66 -16.32 55.58
C ARG A 532 28.74 -16.84 54.14
N ASN A 533 29.55 -17.88 53.87
CA ASN A 533 29.63 -18.50 52.55
C ASN A 533 28.31 -19.20 52.19
N SER A 534 27.64 -19.86 53.14
CA SER A 534 26.31 -20.46 52.94
C SER A 534 25.25 -19.40 52.61
N GLN A 535 25.26 -18.25 53.30
CA GLN A 535 24.39 -17.11 53.01
C GLN A 535 24.70 -16.47 51.64
N GLN A 536 25.97 -16.34 51.26
CA GLN A 536 26.35 -15.88 49.91
C GLN A 536 25.82 -16.82 48.83
N ILE A 537 26.04 -18.13 48.98
CA ILE A 537 25.53 -19.14 48.06
C ILE A 537 24.00 -19.13 47.99
N GLN A 538 23.29 -18.93 49.12
CA GLN A 538 21.84 -18.72 49.10
C GLN A 538 21.42 -17.46 48.34
N ASN A 539 22.11 -16.34 48.54
CA ASN A 539 21.83 -15.07 47.85
C ASN A 539 22.13 -15.14 46.34
N ASP A 540 23.16 -15.87 45.94
CA ASP A 540 23.46 -16.13 44.53
C ASP A 540 22.38 -17.04 43.90
N ILE A 541 21.91 -18.06 44.65
CA ILE A 541 20.79 -18.92 44.22
C ILE A 541 19.49 -18.13 44.09
N THR A 542 19.16 -17.18 44.98
CA THR A 542 17.96 -16.34 44.83
C THR A 542 18.09 -15.39 43.65
N GLN A 543 19.23 -14.70 43.49
CA GLN A 543 19.47 -13.84 42.32
C GLN A 543 19.40 -14.60 40.99
N LEU A 544 19.93 -15.83 40.93
CA LEU A 544 19.84 -16.68 39.74
C LEU A 544 18.40 -17.13 39.47
N ARG A 545 17.60 -17.43 40.50
CA ARG A 545 16.17 -17.72 40.36
C ARG A 545 15.36 -16.50 39.92
N GLU A 546 15.67 -15.31 40.42
CA GLU A 546 15.04 -14.06 39.98
C GLU A 546 15.35 -13.77 38.50
N LYS A 547 16.62 -13.92 38.08
CA LYS A 547 17.04 -13.82 36.68
C LYS A 547 16.35 -14.86 35.80
N GLN A 548 16.22 -16.12 36.27
CA GLN A 548 15.48 -17.17 35.57
C GLN A 548 14.01 -16.80 35.40
N ASN A 549 13.30 -16.44 36.50
CA ASN A 549 11.90 -16.04 36.47
C ASN A 549 11.66 -14.84 35.53
N HIS A 550 12.59 -13.88 35.48
CA HIS A 550 12.51 -12.74 34.58
C HIS A 550 12.66 -13.15 33.11
N LEU A 551 13.61 -14.04 32.79
CA LEU A 551 13.77 -14.60 31.44
C LEU A 551 12.55 -15.44 31.04
N ASP A 552 11.99 -16.24 31.94
CA ASP A 552 10.76 -17.01 31.71
C ASP A 552 9.55 -16.08 31.45
N SER A 553 9.45 -14.93 32.14
CA SER A 553 8.45 -13.89 31.83
C SER A 553 8.62 -13.35 30.42
N GLN A 554 9.84 -12.90 30.05
CA GLN A 554 10.12 -12.40 28.70
C GLN A 554 9.84 -13.45 27.62
N ILE A 555 10.21 -14.72 27.85
CA ILE A 555 9.93 -15.83 26.95
C ILE A 555 8.42 -16.03 26.77
N ASN A 556 7.62 -15.91 27.83
CA ASN A 556 6.18 -16.04 27.75
C ASN A 556 5.52 -14.84 27.06
N GLU A 557 5.99 -13.61 27.29
CA GLU A 557 5.57 -12.41 26.55
C GLU A 557 5.85 -12.56 25.05
N LYS A 558 7.06 -13.01 24.66
CA LYS A 558 7.40 -13.28 23.26
C LYS A 558 6.55 -14.40 22.66
N LYS A 559 6.26 -15.48 23.40
CA LYS A 559 5.32 -16.54 22.95
C LYS A 559 3.91 -16.00 22.71
N THR A 560 3.37 -15.17 23.61
CA THR A 560 2.03 -14.57 23.41
C THR A 560 2.00 -13.61 22.22
N HIS A 561 3.07 -12.86 21.98
CA HIS A 561 3.18 -11.99 20.81
C HIS A 561 3.32 -12.78 19.50
N ILE A 562 4.10 -13.86 19.47
CA ILE A 562 4.17 -14.78 18.32
C ILE A 562 2.79 -15.38 18.04
N PHE A 563 2.05 -15.81 19.06
CA PHE A 563 0.69 -16.33 18.90
C PHE A 563 -0.28 -15.26 18.37
N GLN A 564 -0.16 -14.00 18.79
CA GLN A 564 -0.93 -12.89 18.22
C GLN A 564 -0.63 -12.71 16.73
N LEU A 565 0.65 -12.61 16.36
CA LEU A 565 1.09 -12.47 14.97
C LEU A 565 0.66 -13.65 14.08
N GLN A 566 0.68 -14.88 14.60
CA GLN A 566 0.14 -16.06 13.91
C GLN A 566 -1.36 -15.92 13.66
N ASN A 567 -2.15 -15.54 14.68
CA ASN A 567 -3.59 -15.31 14.52
C ASN A 567 -3.93 -14.12 13.59
N GLU A 568 -3.02 -13.17 13.39
CA GLU A 568 -3.18 -12.08 12.41
C GLU A 568 -2.79 -12.54 11.00
N ASN A 569 -1.71 -13.31 10.86
CA ASN A 569 -1.33 -13.94 9.61
C ASN A 569 -2.45 -14.87 9.08
N ASP A 570 -3.00 -15.75 9.92
CA ASP A 570 -4.09 -16.66 9.55
C ASP A 570 -5.35 -15.91 9.08
N LYS A 571 -5.66 -14.74 9.68
CA LYS A 571 -6.77 -13.89 9.25
C LYS A 571 -6.48 -13.23 7.90
N ASN A 572 -5.25 -12.74 7.70
CA ASN A 572 -4.82 -12.13 6.45
C ASN A 572 -4.82 -13.15 5.31
N GLU A 573 -4.37 -14.38 5.56
CA GLU A 573 -4.44 -15.49 4.60
C GLU A 573 -5.90 -15.87 4.27
N GLN A 574 -6.80 -15.91 5.26
CA GLN A 574 -8.23 -16.10 5.01
C GLN A 574 -8.87 -14.95 4.21
N GLN A 575 -8.43 -13.71 4.37
CA GLN A 575 -8.90 -12.58 3.56
C GLN A 575 -8.34 -12.66 2.12
N TYR A 576 -7.05 -12.94 1.98
CA TYR A 576 -6.40 -13.13 0.68
C TYR A 576 -7.04 -14.27 -0.12
N ASN A 577 -7.30 -15.42 0.49
CA ASN A 577 -7.94 -16.55 -0.18
C ASN A 577 -9.39 -16.21 -0.63
N LYS A 578 -10.17 -15.46 0.16
CA LYS A 578 -11.49 -14.96 -0.27
C LYS A 578 -11.39 -14.01 -1.45
N PHE A 579 -10.51 -13.02 -1.39
CA PHE A 579 -10.31 -12.07 -2.48
C PHE A 579 -9.83 -12.76 -3.77
N LYS A 580 -9.01 -13.81 -3.64
CA LYS A 580 -8.59 -14.68 -4.74
C LYS A 580 -9.74 -15.51 -5.33
N GLU A 581 -10.66 -16.03 -4.50
CA GLU A 581 -11.89 -16.68 -4.97
C GLU A 581 -12.81 -15.69 -5.69
N GLU A 582 -13.03 -14.49 -5.14
CA GLU A 582 -13.81 -13.41 -5.74
C GLU A 582 -13.24 -12.99 -7.11
N LEU A 583 -11.92 -12.77 -7.20
CA LEU A 583 -11.23 -12.49 -8.46
C LEU A 583 -11.34 -13.64 -9.47
N PHE A 584 -11.28 -14.90 -9.02
CA PHE A 584 -11.43 -16.06 -9.91
C PHE A 584 -12.84 -16.13 -10.51
N PHE A 585 -13.89 -15.91 -9.71
CA PHE A 585 -15.26 -15.85 -10.22
C PHE A 585 -15.47 -14.66 -11.17
N TYR A 586 -14.93 -13.48 -10.85
CA TYR A 586 -15.03 -12.31 -11.72
C TYR A 586 -14.29 -12.49 -13.06
N HIS A 587 -13.10 -13.09 -13.05
CA HIS A 587 -12.37 -13.43 -14.26
C HIS A 587 -13.11 -14.49 -15.11
N GLN A 588 -13.71 -15.49 -14.47
CA GLN A 588 -14.56 -16.47 -15.15
C GLN A 588 -15.83 -15.83 -15.75
N GLU A 589 -16.42 -14.82 -15.10
CA GLU A 589 -17.54 -14.07 -15.68
C GLU A 589 -17.10 -13.25 -16.90
N LEU A 590 -15.96 -12.56 -16.84
CA LEU A 590 -15.38 -11.82 -17.97
C LEU A 590 -15.04 -12.75 -19.15
N GLU A 591 -14.43 -13.91 -18.91
CA GLU A 591 -14.19 -14.91 -19.97
C GLU A 591 -15.49 -15.33 -20.67
N ASN A 592 -16.56 -15.52 -19.92
CA ASN A 592 -17.86 -15.92 -20.47
C ASN A 592 -18.51 -14.78 -21.28
N GLN A 593 -18.35 -13.53 -20.85
CA GLN A 593 -18.80 -12.35 -21.60
C GLN A 593 -17.98 -12.17 -22.90
N GLN A 594 -16.66 -12.34 -22.86
CA GLN A 594 -15.81 -12.32 -24.06
C GLN A 594 -16.21 -13.40 -25.06
N LYS A 595 -16.43 -14.64 -24.62
CA LYS A 595 -16.88 -15.74 -25.49
C LYS A 595 -18.24 -15.45 -26.12
N ALA A 596 -19.19 -14.91 -25.36
CA ALA A 596 -20.50 -14.52 -25.88
C ALA A 596 -20.42 -13.41 -26.96
N LEU A 597 -19.60 -12.38 -26.74
CA LEU A 597 -19.35 -11.33 -27.73
C LEU A 597 -18.62 -11.87 -28.97
N GLN A 598 -17.68 -12.81 -28.79
CA GLN A 598 -16.96 -13.43 -29.90
C GLN A 598 -17.86 -14.35 -30.74
N ASP A 599 -18.80 -15.06 -30.13
CA ASP A 599 -19.86 -15.81 -30.81
C ASP A 599 -20.81 -14.87 -31.58
N GLU A 600 -21.19 -13.72 -30.99
CA GLU A 600 -22.05 -12.71 -31.63
C GLU A 600 -21.35 -12.07 -32.85
N ILE A 601 -20.08 -11.66 -32.72
CA ILE A 601 -19.27 -11.18 -33.85
C ILE A 601 -19.17 -12.26 -34.94
N SER A 602 -18.93 -13.52 -34.56
CA SER A 602 -18.87 -14.65 -35.49
C SER A 602 -20.20 -14.93 -36.19
N GLN A 603 -21.33 -14.61 -35.56
CA GLN A 603 -22.66 -14.73 -36.18
C GLN A 603 -22.92 -13.55 -37.14
N ILE A 604 -22.60 -12.31 -36.73
CA ILE A 604 -22.72 -11.11 -37.57
C ILE A 604 -21.86 -11.24 -38.83
N GLN A 605 -20.65 -11.79 -38.73
CA GLN A 605 -19.78 -12.07 -39.88
C GLN A 605 -20.39 -13.09 -40.86
N LYS A 606 -21.03 -14.17 -40.35
CA LYS A 606 -21.72 -15.17 -41.19
C LYS A 606 -22.96 -14.60 -41.87
N ASP A 607 -23.77 -13.85 -41.14
CA ASP A 607 -24.99 -13.22 -41.66
C ASP A 607 -24.65 -12.13 -42.68
N GLY A 608 -23.61 -11.33 -42.41
CA GLY A 608 -23.05 -10.35 -43.35
C GLY A 608 -22.53 -10.99 -44.63
N SER A 609 -21.69 -12.02 -44.51
CA SER A 609 -21.18 -12.79 -45.67
C SER A 609 -22.31 -13.41 -46.49
N SER A 610 -23.34 -13.93 -45.83
CA SER A 610 -24.53 -14.51 -46.48
C SER A 610 -25.35 -13.45 -47.23
N ARG A 611 -25.51 -12.25 -46.67
CA ARG A 611 -26.18 -11.12 -47.32
C ARG A 611 -25.39 -10.57 -48.51
N ILE A 612 -24.06 -10.49 -48.38
CA ILE A 612 -23.16 -10.09 -49.48
C ILE A 612 -23.28 -11.10 -50.63
N LEU A 613 -23.18 -12.40 -50.34
CA LEU A 613 -23.33 -13.45 -51.36
C LEU A 613 -24.71 -13.43 -52.03
N GLN A 614 -25.79 -13.21 -51.26
CA GLN A 614 -27.14 -13.03 -51.84
C GLN A 614 -27.23 -11.80 -52.75
N LYS A 615 -26.59 -10.67 -52.39
CA LYS A 615 -26.58 -9.45 -53.19
C LYS A 615 -25.71 -9.58 -54.44
N GLN A 616 -24.56 -10.25 -54.33
CA GLN A 616 -23.70 -10.59 -55.46
C GLN A 616 -24.42 -11.49 -56.47
N ASN A 617 -25.12 -12.53 -55.99
CA ASN A 617 -25.94 -13.39 -56.85
C ASN A 617 -27.08 -12.63 -57.53
N GLN A 618 -27.75 -11.70 -56.83
CA GLN A 618 -28.79 -10.83 -57.41
C GLN A 618 -28.25 -9.88 -58.48
N LEU A 619 -27.09 -9.27 -58.26
CA LEU A 619 -26.41 -8.43 -59.24
C LEU A 619 -26.00 -9.25 -60.47
N GLN A 620 -25.48 -10.47 -60.26
CA GLN A 620 -25.07 -11.35 -61.35
C GLN A 620 -26.27 -11.81 -62.19
N SER A 621 -27.39 -12.22 -61.58
CA SER A 621 -28.61 -12.55 -62.34
C SER A 621 -29.17 -11.36 -63.11
N LEU A 622 -29.15 -10.15 -62.53
CA LEU A 622 -29.60 -8.94 -63.22
C LEU A 622 -28.66 -8.55 -64.37
N THR A 623 -27.35 -8.81 -64.23
CA THR A 623 -26.35 -8.64 -65.29
C THR A 623 -26.59 -9.64 -66.43
N ASP A 624 -26.90 -10.89 -66.12
CA ASP A 624 -27.26 -11.91 -67.12
C ASP A 624 -28.56 -11.56 -67.86
N GLU A 625 -29.57 -11.03 -67.16
CA GLU A 625 -30.81 -10.53 -67.78
C GLU A 625 -30.56 -9.30 -68.68
N PHE A 626 -29.74 -8.35 -68.24
CA PHE A 626 -29.33 -7.20 -69.04
C PHE A 626 -28.56 -7.64 -70.30
N ASN A 627 -27.61 -8.56 -70.17
CA ASN A 627 -26.84 -9.11 -71.30
C ASN A 627 -27.75 -9.83 -72.31
N ARG A 628 -28.77 -10.58 -71.85
CA ARG A 628 -29.80 -11.17 -72.73
C ARG A 628 -30.64 -10.12 -73.44
N PHE A 629 -30.97 -9.01 -72.77
CA PHE A 629 -31.71 -7.90 -73.40
C PHE A 629 -30.86 -7.21 -74.49
N ILE A 630 -29.58 -6.95 -74.21
CA ILE A 630 -28.61 -6.46 -75.19
C ILE A 630 -28.53 -7.39 -76.41
N GLN A 631 -28.34 -8.70 -76.19
CA GLN A 631 -28.28 -9.69 -77.26
C GLN A 631 -29.58 -9.69 -78.10
N LYS A 632 -30.76 -9.75 -77.46
CA LYS A 632 -32.05 -9.75 -78.17
C LYS A 632 -32.26 -8.46 -78.97
N SER A 633 -31.82 -7.30 -78.46
CA SER A 633 -31.86 -6.04 -79.19
C SER A 633 -30.92 -6.04 -80.40
N GLN A 634 -29.77 -6.69 -80.32
CA GLN A 634 -28.84 -6.87 -81.45
C GLN A 634 -29.40 -7.85 -82.49
N GLU A 635 -30.04 -8.93 -82.06
CA GLU A 635 -30.73 -9.88 -82.96
C GLU A 635 -31.88 -9.19 -83.71
N GLU A 636 -32.73 -8.42 -83.02
CA GLU A 636 -33.78 -7.63 -83.65
C GLU A 636 -33.21 -6.56 -84.60
N GLN A 637 -32.15 -5.86 -84.22
CA GLN A 637 -31.46 -4.91 -85.10
C GLN A 637 -30.89 -5.59 -86.35
N SER A 638 -30.33 -6.79 -86.21
CA SER A 638 -29.80 -7.58 -87.34
C SER A 638 -30.91 -8.03 -88.29
N ILE A 639 -32.10 -8.38 -87.77
CA ILE A 639 -33.28 -8.71 -88.58
C ILE A 639 -33.74 -7.45 -89.34
N TRP A 640 -33.92 -6.32 -88.64
CA TRP A 640 -34.31 -5.05 -89.28
C TRP A 640 -33.31 -4.60 -90.34
N GLN A 641 -32.00 -4.75 -90.12
CA GLN A 641 -30.99 -4.47 -91.15
C GLN A 641 -31.16 -5.41 -92.35
N LYS A 642 -31.28 -6.72 -92.11
CA LYS A 642 -31.42 -7.74 -93.17
C LYS A 642 -32.66 -7.53 -94.03
N ASP A 643 -33.77 -7.08 -93.45
CA ASP A 643 -35.02 -6.86 -94.19
C ASP A 643 -35.07 -5.46 -94.84
N LEU A 644 -34.48 -4.44 -94.22
CA LEU A 644 -34.46 -3.07 -94.74
C LEU A 644 -33.43 -2.88 -95.88
N PHE A 645 -32.27 -3.54 -95.83
CA PHE A 645 -31.24 -3.39 -96.86
C PHE A 645 -31.73 -3.76 -98.28
N PRO A 646 -32.38 -4.92 -98.51
CA PRO A 646 -32.94 -5.27 -99.82
C PRO A 646 -34.02 -4.30 -100.28
N ILE A 647 -34.89 -3.82 -99.38
CA ILE A 647 -35.93 -2.84 -99.72
C ILE A 647 -35.32 -1.49 -100.13
N LEU A 648 -34.25 -1.06 -99.46
CA LEU A 648 -33.48 0.12 -99.85
C LEU A 648 -32.74 -0.10 -101.17
N GLU A 649 -32.15 -1.28 -101.40
CA GLU A 649 -31.48 -1.64 -102.64
C GLU A 649 -32.48 -1.62 -103.81
N ASP A 650 -33.63 -2.28 -103.68
CA ASP A 650 -34.74 -2.25 -104.65
C ASP A 650 -35.26 -0.83 -104.89
N LEU A 651 -35.41 0.01 -103.85
CA LEU A 651 -35.78 1.42 -104.01
C LEU A 651 -34.70 2.23 -104.74
N THR A 652 -33.41 1.96 -104.52
CA THR A 652 -32.33 2.61 -105.29
C THR A 652 -32.29 2.14 -106.73
N ASN A 653 -32.54 0.84 -106.99
CA ASN A 653 -32.63 0.26 -108.32
C ASN A 653 -33.86 0.79 -109.08
N LEU A 654 -35.01 0.90 -108.42
CA LEU A 654 -36.22 1.55 -108.96
C LEU A 654 -35.95 3.03 -109.26
N LYS A 655 -35.30 3.77 -108.36
CA LYS A 655 -34.91 5.16 -108.57
C LYS A 655 -33.97 5.31 -109.76
N LEU A 656 -32.98 4.42 -109.90
CA LEU A 656 -32.08 4.37 -111.06
C LEU A 656 -32.84 4.05 -112.36
N TYR A 657 -33.76 3.10 -112.33
CA TYR A 657 -34.59 2.73 -113.48
C TYR A 657 -35.52 3.87 -113.91
N ILE A 658 -36.21 4.53 -112.97
CA ILE A 658 -37.06 5.70 -113.25
C ILE A 658 -36.20 6.86 -113.76
N SER A 659 -35.04 7.12 -113.17
CA SER A 659 -34.10 8.15 -113.65
C SER A 659 -33.61 7.87 -115.07
N LYS A 660 -33.39 6.59 -115.41
CA LYS A 660 -33.05 6.17 -116.78
C LYS A 660 -34.24 6.36 -117.72
N GLN A 661 -35.43 5.88 -117.38
CA GLN A 661 -36.64 6.03 -118.22
C GLN A 661 -37.01 7.50 -118.45
N LEU A 662 -36.86 8.37 -117.44
CA LEU A 662 -37.02 9.81 -117.61
C LEU A 662 -35.98 10.41 -118.56
N LYS A 663 -34.73 9.94 -118.50
CA LYS A 663 -33.67 10.36 -119.42
C LYS A 663 -33.89 9.85 -120.85
N ASP A 664 -34.37 8.62 -121.01
CA ASP A 664 -34.69 8.03 -122.31
C ASP A 664 -35.94 8.70 -122.93
N LEU A 665 -36.95 9.06 -122.11
CA LEU A 665 -38.06 9.93 -122.53
C LEU A 665 -37.62 11.34 -122.87
N GLN A 666 -36.66 11.92 -122.13
CA GLN A 666 -36.09 13.23 -122.46
C GLN A 666 -35.34 13.18 -123.80
N ASN A 667 -34.57 12.12 -124.07
CA ASN A 667 -33.91 11.89 -125.34
C ASN A 667 -34.93 11.70 -126.49
N TYR A 668 -36.03 10.98 -126.24
CA TYR A 668 -37.07 10.76 -127.25
C TYR A 668 -37.91 12.02 -127.53
N ALA A 669 -38.21 12.82 -126.49
CA ALA A 669 -38.83 14.13 -126.65
C ALA A 669 -37.93 15.11 -127.41
N GLN A 670 -36.60 15.06 -127.17
CA GLN A 670 -35.62 15.80 -127.93
C GLN A 670 -35.60 15.35 -129.40
N GLN A 671 -35.59 14.03 -129.67
CA GLN A 671 -35.70 13.49 -131.03
C GLN A 671 -37.00 13.92 -131.73
N ILE A 672 -38.16 13.88 -131.06
CA ILE A 672 -39.43 14.37 -131.64
C ILE A 672 -39.37 15.88 -131.90
N PHE A 673 -38.74 16.67 -131.03
CA PHE A 673 -38.56 18.11 -131.24
C PHE A 673 -37.69 18.38 -132.48
N ASP A 674 -36.58 17.66 -132.62
CA ASP A 674 -35.67 17.77 -133.77
C ASP A 674 -36.32 17.22 -135.06
N GLN A 675 -37.14 16.17 -134.98
CA GLN A 675 -37.93 15.61 -136.08
C GLN A 675 -39.03 16.58 -136.54
N ALA A 676 -39.81 17.15 -135.60
CA ALA A 676 -40.86 18.12 -135.91
C ALA A 676 -40.28 19.45 -136.47
N LYS A 677 -39.07 19.81 -136.05
CA LYS A 677 -38.30 20.90 -136.66
C LYS A 677 -37.92 20.57 -138.11
N LEU A 678 -37.42 19.37 -138.39
CA LEU A 678 -37.14 18.92 -139.76
C LEU A 678 -38.41 18.85 -140.62
N ASP A 679 -39.53 18.37 -140.08
CA ASP A 679 -40.81 18.32 -140.79
C ASP A 679 -41.40 19.73 -141.03
N SER A 680 -41.12 20.70 -140.16
CA SER A 680 -41.43 22.12 -140.38
C SER A 680 -40.57 22.70 -141.52
N GLU A 681 -39.28 22.39 -141.55
CA GLU A 681 -38.36 22.75 -142.64
C GLU A 681 -38.69 22.04 -143.97
N PHE A 682 -39.31 20.85 -143.93
CA PHE A 682 -39.74 20.09 -145.11
C PHE A 682 -41.09 20.57 -145.67
N ASN A 683 -42.10 20.79 -144.83
CA ASN A 683 -43.40 21.34 -145.25
C ASN A 683 -43.28 22.78 -145.79
N SER A 684 -42.27 23.53 -145.33
CA SER A 684 -41.92 24.84 -145.92
C SER A 684 -41.40 24.76 -147.36
N LYS A 685 -40.94 23.59 -147.82
CA LYS A 685 -40.37 23.38 -149.17
C LYS A 685 -41.35 22.76 -150.17
N MET A 686 -42.45 22.15 -149.70
CA MET A 686 -43.47 21.55 -150.58
C MET A 686 -44.54 22.55 -151.09
N ASN A 687 -44.73 23.69 -150.41
CA ASN A 687 -45.73 24.71 -150.79
C ASN A 687 -45.24 25.68 -151.90
N LEU A 688 -44.41 25.22 -152.86
CA LEU A 688 -43.66 26.13 -153.75
C LEU A 688 -43.43 25.65 -155.21
N ASN A 689 -44.23 24.70 -155.71
CA ASN A 689 -44.39 24.40 -157.15
C ASN A 689 -45.84 24.04 -157.46
#